data_AF-A0A9J6ERV4-F1
#
_entry.id   AF-A0A9J6ERV4-F1
#
_cell.length_a   1.000
_cell.length_b   1.000
_cell.length_c   1.000
_cell.angle_alpha   90.00
_cell.angle_beta   90.00
_cell.angle_gamma   90.00
#
_symmetry.space_group_name_H-M   'P 1'
#
loop_
_entity.id
_entity.type
_entity.pdbx_description
1 polymer ?
#
loop_
_entity_poly.entity_id
_entity_poly.type
_entity_poly.pdbx_seq_one_letter_code
_entity_poly.pdbx_strand_id
1 'polypeptide(L)'
;MCGNSDAKPNTADNSGNRDRLALDLLCPTVVFPANYRHSLQHVVGQAARRNRACRARSGTLDWSCFVNEPANVNVTLAPGLRCYEPGRAHWEQGDTFFRYLRNVSIETKGSPNIEFLPDGTLKYVELDILNLNKEGYWDRIGGWTQKGIDIKDIVWPGEELVPPKGVPEKFNLKVTFMEERPFLNIGQPDNETGECESGRAVKCRVVPEAMLQGINDTAARKNSTFYKCCLGFCIDLLQKFAQDLGFTYDIHRVEDGTLGVKDNGTWNGLIAELLEGKADIVVTSIKINSDRQMAVDFTVPFLETGIAIVVAKRTGIISPKAFLEPFDTVSWLLILLVSIQVAAFSIFVFEWMSPSGYDMRITPPREHRFSLFRTYWLVWAILFGAAVNVDCPRGYTARFMSNVWAMFAVVFLAIYTANLAAFMITREEYYNLIGIEDHRLQNPQLVEPPFRFGTIPHGNTEAVLKQNKPKMYSYMRQFNRSTVLEGIQAVKRGELDAFVYDATVLDYLVGQDDECRLLTVGSWYAMTGYGFALPKKSKYLQMFNRQMIEYRERGDLERLQRFWLQGACKPDKAKRNASNPLDVNQFMSAFLLLGCGVLLTLLLLLLEHLYFRYLRARVASGSRGPSGRWLALISLSMGKSLSFRDAVYEARMRHRCRDPVCDTQLWKVRHELDLARMRVSQLEAQLGIRRRVDSC
;
A
#
# COMPACT_ATOMS: atom_id res chain seq x y z
N MET A 1 -4.27 -29.68 60.26
CA MET A 1 -3.96 -30.01 61.66
C MET A 1 -2.82 -29.11 62.10
N CYS A 2 -2.95 -28.52 63.29
CA CYS A 2 -2.21 -27.39 63.88
C CYS A 2 -0.67 -27.55 63.87
N GLY A 3 0.16 -26.51 63.93
CA GLY A 3 -0.12 -25.13 64.36
C GLY A 3 0.99 -24.11 64.06
N ASN A 4 0.70 -22.89 64.52
CA ASN A 4 1.36 -21.60 64.32
C ASN A 4 2.72 -21.43 65.01
N SER A 5 3.55 -20.53 64.47
CA SER A 5 4.03 -19.35 65.21
C SER A 5 4.64 -18.30 64.25
N ASP A 6 4.12 -17.07 64.36
CA ASP A 6 4.43 -15.86 63.59
C ASP A 6 5.82 -15.27 63.83
N ALA A 7 6.40 -14.65 62.79
CA ALA A 7 7.14 -13.39 62.90
C ALA A 7 7.29 -12.72 61.52
N LYS A 8 6.67 -11.55 61.34
CA LYS A 8 6.95 -10.60 60.24
C LYS A 8 8.39 -10.05 60.34
N PRO A 9 8.95 -9.61 59.20
CA PRO A 9 9.33 -8.20 59.17
C PRO A 9 8.90 -7.47 57.89
N ASN A 10 8.79 -6.16 58.05
CA ASN A 10 8.40 -5.19 57.05
C ASN A 10 9.31 -5.20 55.82
N THR A 11 8.66 -5.08 54.67
CA THR A 11 9.21 -4.83 53.35
C THR A 11 9.79 -3.41 53.27
N ALA A 12 11.09 -3.32 53.10
CA ALA A 12 11.76 -2.19 52.47
C ALA A 12 12.39 -2.70 51.17
N ASP A 13 12.00 -2.02 50.09
CA ASP A 13 12.51 -2.00 48.73
C ASP A 13 13.89 -2.63 48.46
N ASN A 14 13.94 -3.61 47.55
CA ASN A 14 15.04 -3.83 46.62
C ASN A 14 14.69 -4.96 45.63
N SER A 15 13.86 -4.62 44.65
CA SER A 15 13.73 -5.38 43.40
C SER A 15 14.96 -5.12 42.52
N GLY A 16 15.87 -6.08 42.42
CA GLY A 16 16.96 -5.99 41.44
C GLY A 16 18.18 -6.82 41.76
N ASN A 17 18.04 -8.15 41.94
CA ASN A 17 19.20 -9.07 41.83
C ASN A 17 18.83 -10.58 41.86
N ARG A 18 17.72 -11.01 41.25
CA ARG A 18 17.38 -12.45 41.21
C ARG A 18 18.06 -13.25 40.10
N ASP A 19 18.66 -12.59 39.10
CA ASP A 19 19.29 -13.29 37.96
C ASP A 19 20.82 -13.42 38.04
N ARG A 20 21.46 -12.91 39.10
CA ARG A 20 22.91 -13.09 39.33
C ARG A 20 23.28 -14.25 40.26
N LEU A 21 22.33 -14.81 40.99
CA LEU A 21 22.58 -15.90 41.95
C LEU A 21 22.61 -17.30 41.32
N ALA A 22 22.25 -17.45 40.04
CA ALA A 22 22.26 -18.73 39.35
C ALA A 22 23.58 -19.02 38.59
N LEU A 23 24.44 -18.03 38.36
CA LEU A 23 25.71 -18.23 37.66
C LEU A 23 26.90 -18.57 38.57
N ASP A 24 26.79 -18.34 39.88
CA ASP A 24 27.89 -18.60 40.83
C ASP A 24 27.96 -20.06 41.32
N LEU A 25 27.05 -20.92 40.87
CA LEU A 25 26.97 -22.34 41.28
C LEU A 25 27.65 -23.33 40.32
N LEU A 26 28.24 -22.86 39.22
CA LEU A 26 28.79 -23.72 38.14
C LEU A 26 30.33 -23.66 37.99
N CYS A 27 31.04 -22.95 38.86
CA CYS A 27 32.50 -22.95 38.88
C CYS A 27 33.00 -23.61 40.17
N PRO A 28 34.12 -24.37 40.14
CA PRO A 28 34.88 -24.63 41.35
C PRO A 28 35.23 -23.28 41.98
N THR A 29 34.63 -23.00 43.12
CA THR A 29 34.94 -21.81 43.89
C THR A 29 36.37 -21.93 44.39
N VAL A 30 37.23 -21.02 43.93
CA VAL A 30 38.50 -20.74 44.59
C VAL A 30 38.13 -20.13 45.94
N VAL A 31 37.93 -20.97 46.95
CA VAL A 31 37.69 -20.52 48.31
C VAL A 31 39.02 -19.99 48.83
N PHE A 32 39.13 -18.67 48.91
CA PHE A 32 40.17 -18.07 49.72
C PHE A 32 40.04 -18.62 51.15
N PRO A 33 41.10 -19.19 51.73
CA PRO A 33 41.07 -19.53 53.14
C PRO A 33 40.68 -18.27 53.92
N ALA A 34 39.62 -18.34 54.71
CA ALA A 34 39.07 -17.22 55.49
C ALA A 34 40.01 -16.73 56.63
N ASN A 35 41.32 -16.93 56.51
CA ASN A 35 42.33 -16.62 57.50
C ASN A 35 43.56 -15.91 56.94
N TYR A 36 43.44 -15.14 55.85
CA TYR A 36 44.52 -14.24 55.42
C TYR A 36 44.01 -12.82 55.15
N ARG A 37 43.43 -12.18 56.16
CA ARG A 37 43.50 -10.72 56.30
C ARG A 37 44.74 -10.36 57.11
N HIS A 38 45.90 -10.85 56.67
CA HIS A 38 47.15 -10.56 57.34
C HIS A 38 47.72 -9.28 56.75
N SER A 39 47.53 -8.18 57.50
CA SER A 39 48.33 -6.96 57.36
C SER A 39 49.81 -7.34 57.17
N LEU A 40 50.56 -6.59 56.35
CA LEU A 40 52.01 -6.77 56.11
C LEU A 40 52.81 -7.14 57.38
N GLN A 41 52.45 -6.59 58.55
CA GLN A 41 53.06 -6.90 59.85
C GLN A 41 52.95 -8.38 60.30
N HIS A 42 51.88 -9.08 59.92
CA HIS A 42 51.59 -10.44 60.37
C HIS A 42 52.27 -11.52 59.50
N VAL A 43 52.41 -11.27 58.19
CA VAL A 43 53.07 -12.18 57.24
C VAL A 43 54.58 -12.21 57.49
N VAL A 44 55.19 -11.04 57.74
CA VAL A 44 56.61 -10.92 58.12
C VAL A 44 56.88 -11.64 59.46
N GLY A 45 55.94 -11.60 60.41
CA GLY A 45 56.05 -12.27 61.71
C GLY A 45 55.97 -13.81 61.67
N GLN A 46 55.29 -14.39 60.67
CA GLN A 46 55.20 -15.86 60.51
C GLN A 46 56.35 -16.43 59.66
N ALA A 47 56.81 -15.73 58.62
CA ALA A 47 57.97 -16.15 57.81
C ALA A 47 59.27 -16.21 58.66
N ALA A 48 59.40 -15.33 59.66
CA ALA A 48 60.51 -15.33 60.60
C ALA A 48 60.58 -16.58 61.52
N ARG A 49 59.50 -17.36 61.67
CA ARG A 49 59.51 -18.57 62.51
C ARG A 49 60.17 -19.79 61.86
N ARG A 50 60.40 -19.79 60.53
CA ARG A 50 60.89 -20.99 59.80
C ARG A 50 62.29 -20.87 59.18
N ASN A 51 62.93 -19.69 59.21
CA ASN A 51 64.26 -19.50 58.63
C ASN A 51 65.29 -19.03 59.67
N ARG A 52 66.46 -19.69 59.72
CA ARG A 52 67.57 -19.45 60.68
C ARG A 52 68.47 -18.25 60.33
N ALA A 53 68.00 -17.25 59.59
CA ALA A 53 68.85 -16.14 59.15
C ALA A 53 68.74 -14.85 59.99
N CYS A 54 67.67 -14.66 60.77
CA CYS A 54 67.56 -13.53 61.69
C CYS A 54 66.95 -13.99 63.02
N ARG A 55 67.77 -14.20 64.06
CA ARG A 55 67.32 -14.53 65.42
C ARG A 55 67.92 -13.54 66.40
N ALA A 56 67.13 -12.58 66.87
CA ALA A 56 67.36 -11.91 68.15
C ALA A 56 66.44 -12.55 69.21
N ARG A 57 66.97 -12.77 70.42
CA ARG A 57 66.27 -13.36 71.58
C ARG A 57 65.27 -12.37 72.18
N SER A 58 64.11 -12.20 71.56
CA SER A 58 62.90 -11.64 72.17
C SER A 58 61.89 -11.50 71.04
N GLY A 59 60.63 -11.87 71.24
CA GLY A 59 59.59 -11.90 70.21
C GLY A 59 59.14 -10.51 69.72
N THR A 60 60.05 -9.73 69.13
CA THR A 60 59.81 -8.42 68.50
C THR A 60 60.27 -8.46 67.04
N LEU A 61 59.41 -8.02 66.11
CA LEU A 61 59.71 -7.87 64.68
C LEU A 61 60.99 -7.04 64.49
N ASP A 62 61.99 -7.60 63.81
CA ASP A 62 63.29 -6.97 63.62
C ASP A 62 63.26 -6.03 62.39
N TRP A 63 63.18 -4.72 62.61
CA TRP A 63 63.16 -3.67 61.58
C TRP A 63 64.57 -3.20 61.18
N SER A 64 65.61 -3.90 61.64
CA SER A 64 67.02 -3.53 61.45
C SER A 64 67.42 -3.41 59.98
N CYS A 65 66.82 -4.16 59.06
CA CYS A 65 67.13 -4.06 57.62
C CYS A 65 66.81 -2.70 56.99
N PHE A 66 65.74 -2.02 57.42
CA PHE A 66 65.38 -0.68 56.91
C PHE A 66 66.27 0.41 57.51
N VAL A 67 66.56 0.31 58.81
CA VAL A 67 67.33 1.31 59.57
C VAL A 67 68.84 1.23 59.27
N ASN A 68 69.35 0.04 58.92
CA ASN A 68 70.77 -0.18 58.60
C ASN A 68 71.16 0.23 57.16
N GLU A 69 70.20 0.61 56.31
CA GLU A 69 70.49 1.05 54.94
C GLU A 69 70.99 2.51 54.94
N PRO A 70 72.11 2.84 54.26
CA PRO A 70 72.75 4.15 54.38
C PRO A 70 71.85 5.34 53.98
N ALA A 71 70.79 5.10 53.22
CA ALA A 71 69.80 6.10 52.83
C ALA A 71 68.79 6.47 53.95
N ASN A 72 68.59 5.61 54.96
CA ASN A 72 67.49 5.71 55.94
C ASN A 72 67.96 5.90 57.40
N VAL A 73 69.26 6.08 57.63
CA VAL A 73 69.88 6.18 58.97
C VAL A 73 69.28 7.29 59.85
N ASN A 74 68.75 8.36 59.25
CA ASN A 74 68.15 9.50 59.96
C ASN A 74 66.60 9.44 60.05
N VAL A 75 65.96 8.36 59.59
CA VAL A 75 64.50 8.23 59.56
C VAL A 75 64.01 7.51 60.82
N THR A 76 63.18 8.16 61.63
CA THR A 76 62.56 7.55 62.82
C THR A 76 61.25 6.87 62.45
N LEU A 77 61.10 5.60 62.84
CA LEU A 77 59.90 4.78 62.56
C LEU A 77 58.78 4.98 63.60
N ALA A 78 58.93 5.91 64.54
CA ALA A 78 57.92 6.19 65.56
C ALA A 78 56.90 7.20 65.01
N PRO A 79 55.63 6.81 64.76
CA PRO A 79 54.68 7.69 64.09
C PRO A 79 54.30 8.93 64.91
N GLY A 80 54.57 8.99 66.22
CA GLY A 80 54.30 10.16 67.08
C GLY A 80 52.82 10.58 67.19
N LEU A 81 51.94 9.95 66.41
CA LEU A 81 50.52 10.24 66.26
C LEU A 81 49.73 9.68 67.44
N ARG A 82 48.84 10.49 68.02
CA ARG A 82 47.90 10.10 69.07
C ARG A 82 46.48 10.19 68.52
N CYS A 83 45.64 9.19 68.83
CA CYS A 83 44.28 9.09 68.26
C CYS A 83 43.34 10.28 68.58
N TYR A 84 43.71 11.17 69.50
CA TYR A 84 42.88 12.27 70.00
C TYR A 84 43.29 13.66 69.48
N GLU A 85 44.31 13.77 68.62
CA GLU A 85 44.72 15.07 68.06
C GLU A 85 44.00 15.38 66.73
N PRO A 86 43.16 16.43 66.66
CA PRO A 86 42.53 16.82 65.41
C PRO A 86 43.56 17.53 64.51
N GLY A 87 43.86 16.95 63.34
CA GLY A 87 44.60 17.63 62.26
C GLY A 87 45.94 17.02 61.84
N ARG A 88 46.49 16.05 62.59
CA ARG A 88 47.61 15.21 62.11
C ARG A 88 47.20 13.75 62.22
N ALA A 89 46.71 13.20 61.12
CA ALA A 89 46.36 11.78 60.99
C ALA A 89 47.25 11.03 59.99
N HIS A 90 48.15 11.75 59.31
CA HIS A 90 49.01 11.21 58.26
C HIS A 90 50.46 11.13 58.73
N TRP A 91 51.07 9.96 58.57
CA TRP A 91 52.47 9.72 58.89
C TRP A 91 53.31 9.85 57.61
N GLU A 92 53.98 10.99 57.43
CA GLU A 92 54.74 11.28 56.20
C GLU A 92 55.90 10.29 55.96
N GLN A 93 56.57 9.85 57.03
CA GLN A 93 57.60 8.81 56.93
C GLN A 93 57.01 7.39 56.76
N GLY A 94 55.70 7.25 56.94
CA GLY A 94 54.98 6.01 56.69
C GLY A 94 54.92 5.68 55.20
N ASP A 95 54.84 6.68 54.33
CA ASP A 95 54.81 6.46 52.89
C ASP A 95 56.15 5.99 52.33
N THR A 96 57.27 6.51 52.85
CA THR A 96 58.62 6.05 52.45
C THR A 96 58.87 4.64 52.94
N PHE A 97 58.44 4.33 54.17
CA PHE A 97 58.50 2.99 54.73
C PHE A 97 57.61 1.99 53.99
N PHE A 98 56.40 2.38 53.61
CA PHE A 98 55.50 1.56 52.81
C PHE A 98 56.06 1.28 51.42
N ARG A 99 56.67 2.29 50.76
CA ARG A 99 57.38 2.09 49.48
C ARG A 99 58.55 1.13 49.60
N TYR A 100 59.28 1.19 50.72
CA TYR A 100 60.36 0.24 50.99
C TYR A 100 59.82 -1.18 51.15
N LEU A 101 58.81 -1.39 51.99
CA LEU A 101 58.18 -2.71 52.19
C LEU A 101 57.65 -3.32 50.88
N ARG A 102 57.19 -2.48 49.94
CA ARG A 102 56.75 -2.92 48.62
C ARG A 102 57.89 -3.36 47.69
N ASN A 103 59.11 -2.86 47.90
CA ASN A 103 60.27 -3.15 47.05
C ASN A 103 61.20 -4.23 47.61
N VAL A 104 60.95 -4.74 48.81
CA VAL A 104 61.74 -5.82 49.41
C VAL A 104 61.30 -7.17 48.84
N SER A 105 62.28 -7.98 48.43
CA SER A 105 62.09 -9.40 48.15
C SER A 105 62.62 -10.24 49.31
N ILE A 106 61.81 -11.19 49.79
CA ILE A 106 62.21 -12.09 50.89
C ILE A 106 62.34 -13.51 50.34
N GLU A 107 63.56 -14.06 50.41
CA GLU A 107 63.82 -15.46 50.06
C GLU A 107 63.35 -16.39 51.18
N THR A 108 62.43 -17.31 50.86
CA THR A 108 61.97 -18.34 51.80
C THR A 108 62.39 -19.73 51.33
N LYS A 109 62.90 -20.56 52.25
CA LYS A 109 63.30 -21.92 51.92
C LYS A 109 62.06 -22.79 51.69
N GLY A 110 61.80 -23.15 50.43
CA GLY A 110 60.73 -24.07 50.04
C GLY A 110 59.42 -23.44 49.60
N SER A 111 59.31 -22.11 49.55
CA SER A 111 58.17 -21.35 49.00
C SER A 111 58.70 -20.27 48.04
N PRO A 112 57.88 -19.76 47.10
CA PRO A 112 58.31 -18.71 46.19
C PRO A 112 58.70 -17.44 46.95
N ASN A 113 59.61 -16.67 46.35
CA ASN A 113 60.05 -15.40 46.93
C ASN A 113 58.84 -14.48 47.13
N ILE A 114 58.76 -13.89 48.32
CA ILE A 114 57.71 -12.93 48.66
C ILE A 114 58.10 -11.61 48.00
N GLU A 115 57.40 -11.26 46.94
CA GLU A 115 57.53 -10.00 46.19
C GLU A 115 56.16 -9.31 46.15
N PHE A 116 56.13 -7.98 46.16
CA PHE A 116 54.89 -7.21 46.12
C PHE A 116 54.71 -6.47 44.77
N LEU A 117 53.46 -6.38 44.32
CA LEU A 117 53.03 -5.56 43.19
C LEU A 117 52.90 -4.08 43.61
N PRO A 118 52.78 -3.13 42.65
CA PRO A 118 52.61 -1.71 42.95
C PRO A 118 51.40 -1.38 43.83
N ASP A 119 50.38 -2.23 43.83
CA ASP A 119 49.15 -2.14 44.64
C ASP A 119 49.32 -2.69 46.08
N GLY A 120 50.48 -3.27 46.41
CA GLY A 120 50.77 -3.86 47.72
C GLY A 120 50.32 -5.30 47.89
N THR A 121 49.83 -5.95 46.82
CA THR A 121 49.49 -7.39 46.83
C THR A 121 50.72 -8.25 46.55
N LEU A 122 50.65 -9.55 46.89
CA LEU A 122 51.73 -10.48 46.59
C LEU A 122 51.77 -10.78 45.09
N LYS A 123 52.94 -10.62 44.47
CA LYS A 123 53.17 -10.88 43.05
C LYS A 123 53.01 -12.36 42.70
N TYR A 124 53.35 -13.24 43.63
CA TYR A 124 53.15 -14.68 43.49
C TYR A 124 52.36 -15.19 44.69
N VAL A 125 51.28 -15.90 44.39
CA VAL A 125 50.43 -16.54 45.40
C VAL A 125 50.30 -18.00 45.01
N GLU A 126 50.55 -18.87 45.97
CA GLU A 126 50.20 -20.28 45.85
C GLU A 126 48.75 -20.45 46.29
N LEU A 127 47.90 -20.98 45.41
CA LEU A 127 46.48 -21.19 45.70
C LEU A 127 46.17 -22.68 45.68
N ASP A 128 45.45 -23.15 46.69
CA ASP A 128 44.91 -24.49 46.69
C ASP A 128 43.54 -24.51 46.00
N ILE A 129 43.38 -25.42 45.06
CA ILE A 129 42.13 -25.64 44.34
C ILE A 129 41.41 -26.78 45.04
N LEU A 130 40.20 -26.49 45.49
CA LEU A 130 39.35 -27.41 46.24
C LEU A 130 38.11 -27.75 45.41
N ASN A 131 37.68 -29.01 45.45
CA ASN A 131 36.42 -29.47 44.88
C ASN A 131 35.47 -29.89 46.00
N LEU A 132 34.18 -29.62 45.84
CA LEU A 132 33.18 -29.99 46.82
C LEU A 132 32.69 -31.41 46.54
N ASN A 133 32.87 -32.31 47.49
CA ASN A 133 32.41 -33.69 47.40
C ASN A 133 30.92 -33.80 47.79
N LYS A 134 30.25 -34.90 47.40
CA LYS A 134 28.81 -35.15 47.69
C LYS A 134 28.48 -35.16 49.19
N GLU A 135 29.45 -35.52 50.00
CA GLU A 135 29.37 -35.56 51.47
C GLU A 135 29.50 -34.16 52.11
N GLY A 136 29.72 -33.11 51.31
CA GLY A 136 29.85 -31.73 51.75
C GLY A 136 31.26 -31.34 52.22
N TYR A 137 32.27 -32.18 51.99
CA TYR A 137 33.66 -31.90 52.31
C TYR A 137 34.41 -31.30 51.11
N TRP A 138 35.35 -30.40 51.40
CA TRP A 138 36.24 -29.82 50.39
C TRP A 138 37.49 -30.68 50.22
N ASP A 139 37.62 -31.30 49.05
CA ASP A 139 38.79 -32.10 48.68
C ASP A 139 39.80 -31.26 47.90
N ARG A 140 41.07 -31.30 48.29
CA ARG A 140 42.14 -30.59 47.54
C ARG A 140 42.46 -31.33 46.24
N ILE A 141 41.99 -30.77 45.14
CA ILE A 141 42.19 -31.30 43.79
C ILE A 141 43.47 -30.80 43.14
N GLY A 142 44.00 -29.64 43.55
CA GLY A 142 45.18 -29.10 42.90
C GLY A 142 45.80 -27.92 43.62
N GLY A 143 46.89 -27.42 43.04
CA GLY A 143 47.60 -26.22 43.47
C GLY A 143 47.99 -25.36 42.28
N TRP A 144 47.72 -24.07 42.35
CA TRP A 144 48.29 -23.06 41.47
C TRP A 144 49.63 -22.61 42.04
N THR A 145 50.71 -22.85 41.31
CA THR A 145 52.07 -22.44 41.68
C THR A 145 52.65 -21.49 40.62
N GLN A 146 53.84 -20.95 40.85
CA GLN A 146 54.55 -20.13 39.85
C GLN A 146 54.73 -20.81 38.49
N LYS A 147 54.80 -22.15 38.47
CA LYS A 147 55.04 -22.95 37.24
C LYS A 147 53.76 -23.30 36.49
N GLY A 148 52.60 -22.92 37.05
CA GLY A 148 51.30 -23.21 36.49
C GLY A 148 50.40 -23.99 37.45
N ILE A 149 49.33 -24.52 36.87
CA ILE A 149 48.26 -25.22 37.56
C ILE A 149 48.52 -26.71 37.52
N ASP A 150 48.58 -27.35 38.69
CA ASP A 150 48.62 -28.80 38.82
C ASP A 150 47.29 -29.25 39.45
N ILE A 151 46.45 -29.94 38.68
CA ILE A 151 45.12 -30.41 39.11
C ILE A 151 44.96 -31.88 38.79
N LYS A 152 44.44 -32.63 39.77
CA LYS A 152 43.91 -33.98 39.66
C LYS A 152 42.51 -33.98 39.02
N ASP A 153 41.95 -35.15 38.75
CA ASP A 153 40.63 -35.26 38.13
C ASP A 153 39.54 -34.48 38.91
N ILE A 154 38.77 -33.67 38.18
CA ILE A 154 37.67 -32.87 38.71
C ILE A 154 36.37 -33.63 38.47
N VAL A 155 35.57 -33.79 39.52
CA VAL A 155 34.21 -34.31 39.40
C VAL A 155 33.26 -33.12 39.25
N TRP A 156 32.57 -33.07 38.12
CA TRP A 156 31.58 -32.03 37.82
C TRP A 156 30.20 -32.42 38.40
N PRO A 157 29.29 -31.44 38.56
CA PRO A 157 27.92 -31.72 38.98
C PRO A 157 27.28 -32.81 38.10
N GLY A 158 26.82 -33.90 38.72
CA GLY A 158 26.29 -35.09 38.02
C GLY A 158 27.23 -36.30 37.97
N GLU A 159 28.36 -36.28 38.69
CA GLU A 159 29.41 -37.33 38.65
C GLU A 159 30.11 -37.50 37.30
N GLU A 160 30.06 -36.47 36.46
CA GLU A 160 30.80 -36.47 35.20
C GLU A 160 32.26 -36.08 35.43
N LEU A 161 33.17 -36.87 34.85
CA LEU A 161 34.62 -36.56 34.83
C LEU A 161 34.97 -35.55 33.73
N VAL A 162 34.04 -35.33 32.79
CA VAL A 162 34.20 -34.40 31.67
C VAL A 162 33.45 -33.12 32.00
N PRO A 163 34.03 -31.94 31.76
CA PRO A 163 33.31 -30.69 31.96
C PRO A 163 32.06 -30.66 31.08
N PRO A 164 30.92 -30.15 31.60
CA PRO A 164 29.72 -30.00 30.79
C PRO A 164 30.02 -29.11 29.59
N LYS A 165 29.69 -29.59 28.38
CA LYS A 165 29.85 -28.80 27.16
C LYS A 165 28.94 -27.57 27.27
N GLY A 166 29.54 -26.37 27.20
CA GLY A 166 28.90 -25.09 27.52
C GLY A 166 27.80 -24.58 26.56
N VAL A 167 27.10 -25.46 25.84
CA VAL A 167 25.87 -25.12 25.12
C VAL A 167 24.90 -26.30 25.27
N PRO A 168 23.74 -26.11 25.93
CA PRO A 168 22.75 -27.17 26.04
C PRO A 168 22.23 -27.57 24.66
N GLU A 169 22.02 -28.87 24.41
CA GLU A 169 21.49 -29.39 23.14
C GLU A 169 20.09 -28.84 22.80
N LYS A 170 19.33 -28.41 23.81
CA LYS A 170 18.04 -27.74 23.67
C LYS A 170 18.07 -26.44 24.46
N PHE A 171 17.84 -25.32 23.79
CA PHE A 171 17.78 -23.99 24.40
C PHE A 171 16.40 -23.36 24.19
N ASN A 172 16.04 -22.40 25.03
CA ASN A 172 14.80 -21.64 24.92
C ASN A 172 15.10 -20.22 24.44
N LEU A 173 14.36 -19.72 23.45
CA LEU A 173 14.49 -18.35 22.93
C LEU A 173 13.26 -17.49 23.25
N LYS A 174 13.49 -16.24 23.68
CA LYS A 174 12.45 -15.22 23.76
C LYS A 174 12.29 -14.53 22.41
N VAL A 175 11.11 -14.65 21.82
CA VAL A 175 10.78 -14.13 20.49
C VAL A 175 9.84 -12.94 20.62
N THR A 176 10.23 -11.78 20.10
CA THR A 176 9.33 -10.61 20.02
C THR A 176 8.88 -10.37 18.58
N PHE A 177 7.65 -9.88 18.42
CA PHE A 177 7.05 -9.61 17.11
C PHE A 177 6.11 -8.39 17.12
N MET A 178 5.78 -7.92 15.92
CA MET A 178 4.75 -6.91 15.68
C MET A 178 3.70 -7.47 14.71
N GLU A 179 2.45 -7.03 14.85
CA GLU A 179 1.35 -7.43 13.97
C GLU A 179 1.47 -6.74 12.60
N GLU A 180 1.59 -7.52 11.53
CA GLU A 180 1.58 -7.03 10.15
C GLU A 180 1.13 -8.14 9.18
N ARG A 181 -0.01 -7.94 8.50
CA ARG A 181 -0.55 -8.92 7.54
C ARG A 181 0.24 -8.85 6.23
N PRO A 182 0.61 -9.98 5.59
CA PRO A 182 0.27 -11.39 5.88
C PRO A 182 1.30 -12.13 6.76
N PHE A 183 2.33 -11.44 7.26
CA PHE A 183 3.45 -12.06 7.96
C PHE A 183 3.08 -12.59 9.35
N LEU A 184 2.28 -11.82 10.07
CA LEU A 184 1.81 -12.10 11.43
C LEU A 184 0.41 -11.53 11.63
N ASN A 185 -0.53 -12.43 11.87
CA ASN A 185 -1.92 -12.16 12.17
C ASN A 185 -2.24 -12.68 13.57
N ILE A 186 -3.08 -11.95 14.30
CA ILE A 186 -3.56 -12.35 15.62
C ILE A 186 -5.03 -12.77 15.49
N GLY A 187 -5.31 -14.04 15.79
CA GLY A 187 -6.64 -14.63 15.90
C GLY A 187 -7.04 -14.86 17.35
N GLN A 188 -8.34 -15.08 17.57
CA GLN A 188 -8.86 -15.49 18.87
C GLN A 188 -8.68 -17.00 19.05
N PRO A 189 -8.37 -17.49 20.27
CA PRO A 189 -8.42 -18.90 20.57
C PRO A 189 -9.86 -19.41 20.56
N ASP A 190 -10.04 -20.72 20.38
CA ASP A 190 -11.34 -21.36 20.49
C ASP A 190 -11.94 -21.15 21.89
N ASN A 191 -13.24 -20.89 21.94
CA ASN A 191 -13.95 -20.47 23.15
C ASN A 191 -14.14 -21.62 24.14
N GLU A 192 -14.11 -22.88 23.68
CA GLU A 192 -14.30 -24.06 24.54
C GLU A 192 -12.97 -24.65 25.04
N THR A 193 -12.00 -24.83 24.15
CA THR A 193 -10.71 -25.45 24.49
C THR A 193 -9.67 -24.45 24.98
N GLY A 194 -9.81 -23.17 24.60
CA GLY A 194 -8.76 -22.17 24.79
C GLY A 194 -7.48 -22.51 24.00
N GLU A 195 -7.55 -23.42 23.04
CA GLU A 195 -6.47 -23.77 22.12
C GLU A 195 -6.65 -23.11 20.76
N CYS A 196 -5.61 -23.13 19.94
CA CYS A 196 -5.67 -22.56 18.61
C CYS A 196 -6.17 -23.63 17.63
N GLU A 197 -7.22 -23.31 16.86
CA GLU A 197 -7.91 -24.26 15.97
C GLU A 197 -7.01 -24.89 14.89
N SER A 198 -5.91 -24.22 14.52
CA SER A 198 -4.98 -24.68 13.48
C SER A 198 -3.65 -25.10 14.09
N GLY A 199 -3.12 -26.28 13.73
CA GLY A 199 -1.78 -26.73 14.14
C GLY A 199 -0.62 -25.83 13.65
N ARG A 200 -0.91 -24.83 12.80
CA ARG A 200 0.02 -23.79 12.35
C ARG A 200 -0.02 -22.52 13.22
N ALA A 201 -1.05 -22.36 14.04
CA ALA A 201 -1.18 -21.22 14.94
C ALA A 201 -0.50 -21.55 16.28
N VAL A 202 0.21 -20.57 16.83
CA VAL A 202 0.91 -20.68 18.11
C VAL A 202 0.32 -19.73 19.13
N LYS A 203 0.30 -20.12 20.40
CA LYS A 203 -0.10 -19.21 21.48
C LYS A 203 0.98 -18.14 21.66
N CYS A 204 0.56 -16.88 21.61
CA CYS A 204 1.43 -15.72 21.77
C CYS A 204 0.91 -14.79 22.84
N ARG A 205 1.82 -14.25 23.65
CA ARG A 205 1.52 -13.27 24.69
C ARG A 205 1.29 -11.90 24.02
N VAL A 206 0.14 -11.28 24.28
CA VAL A 206 -0.20 -9.96 23.71
C VAL A 206 -0.04 -8.84 24.75
N VAL A 207 -0.07 -9.18 26.03
CA VAL A 207 0.03 -8.22 27.13
C VAL A 207 1.47 -8.01 27.63
N PRO A 208 1.78 -6.81 28.17
CA PRO A 208 3.05 -6.52 28.84
C PRO A 208 3.32 -7.44 30.03
N GLU A 209 4.60 -7.63 30.35
CA GLU A 209 5.02 -8.50 31.45
C GLU A 209 4.57 -8.01 32.82
N ALA A 210 4.48 -6.69 33.00
CA ALA A 210 4.04 -6.07 34.25
C ALA A 210 2.61 -6.50 34.66
N MET A 211 1.72 -6.77 33.69
CA MET A 211 0.35 -7.19 33.99
C MET A 211 0.23 -8.66 34.40
N LEU A 212 1.29 -9.45 34.21
CA LEU A 212 1.34 -10.87 34.59
C LEU A 212 1.89 -11.09 35.99
N GLN A 213 2.44 -10.04 36.63
CA GLN A 213 3.01 -10.16 37.97
C GLN A 213 1.94 -10.54 38.99
N GLY A 214 2.07 -11.73 39.58
CA GLY A 214 1.15 -12.27 40.60
C GLY A 214 0.06 -13.21 40.06
N ILE A 215 0.03 -13.49 38.76
CA ILE A 215 -0.90 -14.46 38.15
C ILE A 215 -0.15 -15.76 37.84
N ASN A 216 -0.76 -16.91 38.15
CA ASN A 216 -0.18 -18.21 37.79
C ASN A 216 -0.07 -18.36 36.26
N ASP A 217 1.11 -18.74 35.75
CA ASP A 217 1.38 -18.87 34.30
C ASP A 217 0.40 -19.80 33.56
N THR A 218 -0.02 -20.89 34.21
CA THR A 218 -0.99 -21.84 33.64
C THR A 218 -2.38 -21.24 33.51
N ALA A 219 -2.78 -20.38 34.44
CA ALA A 219 -4.03 -19.64 34.36
C ALA A 219 -3.94 -18.51 33.32
N ALA A 220 -2.78 -17.85 33.23
CA ALA A 220 -2.52 -16.81 32.23
C ALA A 220 -2.61 -17.38 30.80
N ARG A 221 -2.02 -18.55 30.54
CA ARG A 221 -2.04 -19.24 29.23
C ARG A 221 -3.42 -19.71 28.77
N LYS A 222 -4.38 -19.85 29.68
CA LYS A 222 -5.78 -20.19 29.36
C LYS A 222 -6.63 -18.96 29.10
N ASN A 223 -6.19 -17.79 29.57
CA ASN A 223 -6.97 -16.57 29.43
C ASN A 223 -6.77 -15.95 28.04
N SER A 224 -7.87 -15.82 27.29
CA SER A 224 -7.90 -15.29 25.92
C SER A 224 -7.53 -13.80 25.82
N THR A 225 -7.52 -13.08 26.94
CA THR A 225 -7.07 -11.68 26.99
C THR A 225 -5.54 -11.56 26.97
N PHE A 226 -4.85 -12.51 27.61
CA PHE A 226 -3.39 -12.48 27.76
C PHE A 226 -2.68 -13.21 26.63
N TYR A 227 -3.20 -14.38 26.26
CA TYR A 227 -2.67 -15.20 25.18
C TYR A 227 -3.68 -15.30 24.05
N LYS A 228 -3.21 -15.01 22.84
CA LYS A 228 -3.98 -15.13 21.59
C LYS A 228 -3.29 -16.09 20.65
N CYS A 229 -3.93 -16.41 19.53
CA CYS A 229 -3.38 -17.29 18.51
C CYS A 229 -2.69 -16.49 17.44
N CYS A 230 -1.37 -16.60 17.33
CA CYS A 230 -0.58 -15.99 16.27
C CYS A 230 -0.40 -16.97 15.11
N LEU A 231 -0.62 -16.48 13.89
CA LEU A 231 -0.49 -17.24 12.65
C LEU A 231 0.07 -16.34 11.54
N GLY A 232 0.79 -16.90 10.58
CA GLY A 232 1.32 -16.15 9.44
C GLY A 232 2.63 -16.70 8.92
N PHE A 233 3.14 -16.09 7.85
CA PHE A 233 4.38 -16.51 7.19
C PHE A 233 5.57 -16.64 8.17
N CYS A 234 5.75 -15.66 9.06
CA CYS A 234 6.89 -15.67 9.99
C CYS A 234 6.74 -16.72 11.09
N ILE A 235 5.51 -17.10 11.45
CA ILE A 235 5.23 -18.13 12.46
C ILE A 235 5.48 -19.52 11.90
N ASP A 236 5.01 -19.81 10.69
CA ASP A 236 5.29 -21.07 10.00
C ASP A 236 6.81 -21.26 9.83
N LEU A 237 7.51 -20.18 9.47
CA LEU A 237 8.97 -20.19 9.33
C LEU A 237 9.66 -20.43 10.68
N LEU A 238 9.21 -19.79 11.76
CA LEU A 238 9.74 -19.98 13.11
C LEU A 238 9.54 -21.41 13.62
N GLN A 239 8.35 -21.99 13.40
CA GLN A 239 8.07 -23.38 13.76
C GLN A 239 9.02 -24.35 13.03
N LYS A 240 9.28 -24.10 11.74
CA LYS A 240 10.23 -24.90 10.96
C LYS A 240 11.65 -24.80 11.52
N PHE A 241 12.12 -23.59 11.84
CA PHE A 241 13.41 -23.39 12.50
C PHE A 241 13.47 -24.14 13.83
N ALA A 242 12.42 -24.08 14.65
CA ALA A 242 12.37 -24.77 15.95
C ALA A 242 12.47 -26.30 15.81
N GLN A 243 11.83 -26.87 14.78
CA GLN A 243 11.91 -28.31 14.48
C GLN A 243 13.31 -28.73 14.00
N ASP A 244 13.91 -27.98 13.07
CA ASP A 244 15.19 -28.36 12.46
C ASP A 244 16.41 -28.06 13.37
N LEU A 245 16.32 -27.01 14.21
CA LEU A 245 17.38 -26.63 15.15
C LEU A 245 17.18 -27.19 16.57
N GLY A 246 15.98 -27.70 16.90
CA GLY A 246 15.70 -28.36 18.18
C GLY A 246 15.57 -27.42 19.39
N PHE A 247 15.07 -26.19 19.21
CA PHE A 247 14.87 -25.22 20.30
C PHE A 247 13.40 -25.02 20.67
N THR A 248 13.14 -24.57 21.90
CA THR A 248 11.83 -24.09 22.34
C THR A 248 11.78 -22.56 22.32
N TYR A 249 10.60 -21.97 22.25
CA TYR A 249 10.49 -20.52 22.26
C TYR A 249 9.24 -20.02 22.97
N ASP A 250 9.35 -18.83 23.55
CA ASP A 250 8.24 -18.05 24.08
C ASP A 250 8.05 -16.81 23.23
N ILE A 251 6.86 -16.62 22.68
CA ILE A 251 6.56 -15.52 21.76
C ILE A 251 5.68 -14.45 22.41
N HIS A 252 6.10 -13.19 22.33
CA HIS A 252 5.35 -12.04 22.84
C HIS A 252 5.30 -10.88 21.84
N ARG A 253 4.21 -10.11 21.90
CA ARG A 253 4.05 -8.89 21.13
C ARG A 253 4.86 -7.76 21.76
N VAL A 254 5.49 -6.93 20.93
CA VAL A 254 6.15 -5.69 21.36
C VAL A 254 5.20 -4.76 22.10
N GLU A 255 5.65 -4.19 23.21
CA GLU A 255 4.80 -3.35 24.10
C GLU A 255 4.38 -2.04 23.42
N ASP A 256 5.30 -1.37 22.74
CA ASP A 256 5.08 -0.05 22.10
C ASP A 256 4.33 -0.12 20.76
N GLY A 257 4.22 -1.31 20.16
CA GLY A 257 3.61 -1.46 18.83
C GLY A 257 4.36 -0.76 17.69
N THR A 258 5.67 -0.53 17.82
CA THR A 258 6.49 0.12 16.78
C THR A 258 7.64 -0.78 16.29
N LEU A 259 8.05 -0.62 15.03
CA LEU A 259 9.09 -1.46 14.40
C LEU A 259 10.52 -1.14 14.84
N GLY A 260 10.75 0.00 15.51
CA GLY A 260 12.09 0.49 15.87
C GLY A 260 12.64 1.50 14.88
N VAL A 261 12.44 2.78 15.18
CA VAL A 261 13.02 3.96 14.55
C VAL A 261 13.89 4.66 15.58
N LYS A 262 15.05 5.16 15.18
CA LYS A 262 15.94 5.91 16.05
C LYS A 262 15.42 7.33 16.21
N ASP A 263 14.96 7.68 17.41
CA ASP A 263 14.50 9.02 17.74
C ASP A 263 15.40 9.61 18.85
N ASN A 264 15.93 10.81 18.63
CA ASN A 264 16.86 11.49 19.54
C ASN A 264 18.03 10.65 20.09
N GLY A 265 18.52 9.68 19.30
CA GLY A 265 19.63 8.81 19.68
C GLY A 265 19.23 7.54 20.43
N THR A 266 17.98 7.44 20.90
CA THR A 266 17.39 6.25 21.52
C THR A 266 16.61 5.42 20.51
N TRP A 267 16.62 4.10 20.69
CA TRP A 267 15.79 3.18 19.90
C TRP A 267 14.47 2.94 20.62
N ASN A 268 13.39 2.76 19.86
CA ASN A 268 12.08 2.35 20.38
C ASN A 268 11.67 0.96 19.84
N GLY A 269 10.56 0.42 20.35
CA GLY A 269 9.92 -0.77 19.79
C GLY A 269 10.80 -2.02 19.76
N LEU A 270 10.74 -2.77 18.65
CA LEU A 270 11.42 -4.07 18.50
C LEU A 270 12.94 -4.01 18.71
N ILE A 271 13.58 -2.95 18.23
CA ILE A 271 15.04 -2.80 18.36
C ILE A 271 15.41 -2.48 19.81
N ALA A 272 14.59 -1.70 20.52
CA ALA A 272 14.81 -1.41 21.94
C ALA A 272 14.73 -2.68 22.78
N GLU A 273 13.73 -3.54 22.57
CA GLU A 273 13.57 -4.80 23.32
C GLU A 273 14.77 -5.75 23.14
N LEU A 274 15.38 -5.80 21.94
CA LEU A 274 16.60 -6.56 21.70
C LEU A 274 17.81 -5.99 22.44
N LEU A 275 17.95 -4.67 22.49
CA LEU A 275 19.06 -4.00 23.16
C LEU A 275 18.94 -4.08 24.69
N GLU A 276 17.71 -4.11 25.21
CA GLU A 276 17.40 -4.29 26.63
C GLU A 276 17.52 -5.75 27.09
N GLY A 277 17.65 -6.71 26.16
CA GLY A 277 17.69 -8.15 26.48
C GLY A 277 16.33 -8.73 26.91
N LYS A 278 15.22 -8.04 26.60
CA LYS A 278 13.86 -8.57 26.80
C LYS A 278 13.52 -9.67 25.81
N ALA A 279 14.12 -9.62 24.61
CA ALA A 279 14.00 -10.63 23.57
C ALA A 279 15.37 -11.05 23.03
N ASP A 280 15.50 -12.32 22.63
CA ASP A 280 16.71 -12.88 22.03
C ASP A 280 16.70 -12.78 20.51
N ILE A 281 15.50 -12.78 19.92
CA ILE A 281 15.29 -12.71 18.47
C ILE A 281 13.98 -11.97 18.16
N VAL A 282 14.02 -11.15 17.11
CA VAL A 282 12.85 -10.51 16.51
C VAL A 282 12.44 -11.30 15.29
N VAL A 283 11.20 -11.78 15.30
CA VAL A 283 10.60 -12.55 14.20
C VAL A 283 9.40 -11.77 13.70
N THR A 284 9.62 -10.95 12.67
CA THR A 284 8.57 -10.19 11.98
C THR A 284 9.10 -9.71 10.62
N SER A 285 8.27 -9.01 9.87
CA SER A 285 8.57 -8.23 8.65
C SER A 285 9.48 -7.02 8.89
N ILE A 286 10.53 -7.16 9.71
CA ILE A 286 11.50 -6.10 9.96
C ILE A 286 12.46 -5.96 8.77
N LYS A 287 12.47 -4.78 8.15
CA LYS A 287 13.36 -4.47 7.03
C LYS A 287 14.79 -4.24 7.50
N ILE A 288 15.73 -4.81 6.75
CA ILE A 288 17.16 -4.56 6.91
C ILE A 288 17.46 -3.13 6.43
N ASN A 289 18.02 -2.30 7.32
CA ASN A 289 18.42 -0.93 7.04
C ASN A 289 19.78 -0.66 7.69
N SER A 290 20.58 0.25 7.12
CA SER A 290 21.90 0.63 7.63
C SER A 290 21.88 1.04 9.10
N ASP A 291 20.92 1.90 9.48
CA ASP A 291 20.79 2.37 10.87
C ASP A 291 20.55 1.22 11.85
N ARG A 292 19.70 0.26 11.48
CA ARG A 292 19.38 -0.91 12.32
C ARG A 292 20.54 -1.91 12.33
N GLN A 293 21.20 -2.12 11.19
CA GLN A 293 22.36 -3.01 11.07
C GLN A 293 23.53 -2.53 11.94
N MET A 294 23.62 -1.24 12.27
CA MET A 294 24.61 -0.76 13.23
C MET A 294 24.30 -1.19 14.68
N ALA A 295 23.02 -1.31 15.05
CA ALA A 295 22.58 -1.64 16.41
C ALA A 295 22.41 -3.14 16.65
N VAL A 296 21.93 -3.90 15.65
CA VAL A 296 21.62 -5.33 15.73
C VAL A 296 22.21 -6.09 14.54
N ASP A 297 22.29 -7.41 14.63
CA ASP A 297 22.70 -8.28 13.52
C ASP A 297 21.47 -8.92 12.88
N PHE A 298 21.37 -8.86 11.55
CA PHE A 298 20.28 -9.50 10.80
C PHE A 298 20.72 -10.81 10.17
N THR A 299 19.77 -11.73 10.02
CA THR A 299 19.95 -12.94 9.21
C THR A 299 19.98 -12.61 7.71
N VAL A 300 20.36 -13.59 6.89
CA VAL A 300 20.12 -13.56 5.44
C VAL A 300 18.63 -13.28 5.20
N PRO A 301 18.27 -12.39 4.25
CA PRO A 301 16.88 -12.05 4.03
C PRO A 301 16.09 -13.25 3.49
N PHE A 302 14.91 -13.51 4.06
CA PHE A 302 14.04 -14.60 3.63
C PHE A 302 13.09 -14.20 2.49
N LEU A 303 12.85 -12.91 2.32
CA LEU A 303 12.01 -12.35 1.25
C LEU A 303 12.49 -10.94 0.91
N GLU A 304 12.56 -10.64 -0.38
CA GLU A 304 12.91 -9.32 -0.91
C GLU A 304 11.70 -8.39 -0.92
N THR A 305 11.92 -7.12 -0.61
CA THR A 305 10.87 -6.09 -0.58
C THR A 305 11.43 -4.72 -0.92
N GLY A 306 10.57 -3.71 -1.01
CA GLY A 306 10.95 -2.33 -1.24
C GLY A 306 9.85 -1.36 -0.84
N ILE A 307 9.95 -0.12 -1.31
CA ILE A 307 8.88 0.86 -1.21
C ILE A 307 8.16 0.89 -2.56
N ALA A 308 6.85 0.67 -2.55
CA ALA A 308 5.99 0.75 -3.72
C ALA A 308 4.86 1.75 -3.49
N ILE A 309 4.15 2.04 -4.58
CA ILE A 309 3.04 2.98 -4.61
C ILE A 309 1.80 2.23 -5.05
N VAL A 310 0.71 2.35 -4.30
CA VAL A 310 -0.60 1.84 -4.70
C VAL A 310 -1.50 2.98 -5.13
N VAL A 311 -2.24 2.76 -6.22
CA VAL A 311 -3.23 3.68 -6.78
C VAL A 311 -4.53 2.95 -7.03
N ALA A 312 -5.65 3.67 -7.00
CA ALA A 312 -6.94 3.15 -7.42
C ALA A 312 -7.09 3.28 -8.94
N LYS A 313 -7.61 2.23 -9.57
CA LYS A 313 -8.22 2.27 -10.89
C LYS A 313 -9.47 3.13 -10.80
N ARG A 314 -9.56 4.15 -11.65
CA ARG A 314 -10.74 4.97 -11.81
C ARG A 314 -11.48 4.48 -13.03
N THR A 315 -12.77 4.19 -12.85
CA THR A 315 -13.68 4.06 -13.99
C THR A 315 -13.78 5.43 -14.63
N GLY A 316 -13.22 5.60 -15.82
CA GLY A 316 -13.41 6.83 -16.59
C GLY A 316 -14.90 7.04 -16.76
N ILE A 317 -15.47 8.00 -16.02
CA ILE A 317 -16.87 8.39 -16.21
C ILE A 317 -16.89 9.01 -17.60
N ILE A 318 -17.60 8.34 -18.51
CA ILE A 318 -17.75 8.84 -19.87
C ILE A 318 -18.43 10.21 -19.77
N SER A 319 -17.73 11.25 -20.19
CA SER A 319 -18.26 12.60 -20.12
C SER A 319 -19.58 12.67 -20.91
N PRO A 320 -20.57 13.50 -20.52
CA PRO A 320 -21.80 13.62 -21.30
C PRO A 320 -21.58 14.12 -22.75
N LYS A 321 -20.37 14.59 -23.08
CA LYS A 321 -19.98 15.01 -24.44
C LYS A 321 -19.28 13.91 -25.24
N ALA A 322 -19.09 12.73 -24.67
CA ALA A 322 -18.35 11.63 -25.30
C ALA A 322 -18.91 11.17 -26.66
N PHE A 323 -20.21 11.34 -26.93
CA PHE A 323 -20.76 11.06 -28.26
C PHE A 323 -20.27 12.04 -29.34
N LEU A 324 -19.89 13.26 -28.97
CA LEU A 324 -19.37 14.28 -29.88
C LEU A 324 -17.85 14.20 -30.02
N GLU A 325 -17.15 13.60 -29.06
CA GLU A 325 -15.70 13.49 -28.97
C GLU A 325 -14.99 12.74 -30.12
N PRO A 326 -15.62 11.76 -30.84
CA PRO A 326 -14.99 11.09 -31.98
C PRO A 326 -14.62 12.03 -33.14
N PHE A 327 -15.23 13.21 -33.19
CA PHE A 327 -14.93 14.26 -34.16
C PHE A 327 -14.63 15.58 -33.46
N ASP A 328 -13.60 16.27 -33.93
CA ASP A 328 -13.33 17.61 -33.45
C ASP A 328 -14.46 18.57 -33.85
N THR A 329 -14.64 19.63 -33.06
CA THR A 329 -15.61 20.71 -33.27
C THR A 329 -15.53 21.28 -34.70
N VAL A 330 -14.33 21.40 -35.25
CA VAL A 330 -14.10 21.86 -36.64
C VAL A 330 -14.68 20.88 -37.66
N SER A 331 -14.52 19.57 -37.45
CA SER A 331 -15.09 18.55 -38.33
C SER A 331 -16.61 18.57 -38.32
N TRP A 332 -17.23 18.72 -37.13
CA TRP A 332 -18.67 18.89 -36.99
C TRP A 332 -19.19 20.11 -37.76
N LEU A 333 -18.50 21.25 -37.67
CA LEU A 333 -18.87 22.46 -38.41
C LEU A 333 -18.74 22.28 -39.92
N LEU A 334 -17.69 21.61 -40.39
CA LEU A 334 -17.49 21.35 -41.83
C LEU A 334 -18.62 20.48 -42.39
N ILE A 335 -19.08 19.48 -41.65
CA ILE A 335 -20.19 18.63 -42.09
C ILE A 335 -21.51 19.40 -42.06
N LEU A 336 -21.84 20.01 -40.92
CA LEU A 336 -23.14 20.64 -40.71
C LEU A 336 -23.34 21.92 -41.54
N LEU A 337 -22.29 22.72 -41.70
CA LEU A 337 -22.38 24.03 -42.35
C LEU A 337 -21.88 24.04 -43.79
N VAL A 338 -20.94 23.17 -44.18
CA VAL A 338 -20.37 23.19 -45.53
C VAL A 338 -20.92 22.05 -46.37
N SER A 339 -20.74 20.78 -45.96
CA SER A 339 -21.07 19.64 -46.82
C SER A 339 -22.57 19.51 -47.09
N ILE A 340 -23.42 19.66 -46.06
CA ILE A 340 -24.88 19.60 -46.21
C ILE A 340 -25.40 20.74 -47.11
N GLN A 341 -24.89 21.95 -46.94
CA GLN A 341 -25.31 23.12 -47.72
C GLN A 341 -24.91 22.96 -49.19
N VAL A 342 -23.68 22.54 -49.45
CA VAL A 342 -23.18 22.29 -50.81
C VAL A 342 -23.94 21.13 -51.47
N ALA A 343 -24.24 20.05 -50.75
CA ALA A 343 -25.01 18.92 -51.27
C ALA A 343 -26.47 19.32 -51.60
N ALA A 344 -27.17 20.00 -50.70
CA ALA A 344 -28.54 20.45 -50.93
C ALA A 344 -28.64 21.45 -52.08
N PHE A 345 -27.72 22.41 -52.14
CA PHE A 345 -27.69 23.41 -53.20
C PHE A 345 -27.32 22.80 -54.55
N SER A 346 -26.31 21.91 -54.61
CA SER A 346 -25.92 21.25 -55.86
C SER A 346 -27.03 20.35 -56.42
N ILE A 347 -27.68 19.54 -55.59
CA ILE A 347 -28.83 18.71 -56.03
C ILE A 347 -29.96 19.59 -56.56
N PHE A 348 -30.25 20.71 -55.88
CA PHE A 348 -31.26 21.65 -56.33
C PHE A 348 -30.88 22.33 -57.67
N VAL A 349 -29.65 22.80 -57.81
CA VAL A 349 -29.17 23.46 -59.04
C VAL A 349 -29.16 22.50 -60.23
N PHE A 350 -28.74 21.24 -60.04
CA PHE A 350 -28.78 20.24 -61.10
C PHE A 350 -30.21 19.82 -61.47
N GLU A 351 -31.13 19.76 -60.51
CA GLU A 351 -32.56 19.55 -60.82
C GLU A 351 -33.17 20.79 -61.51
N TRP A 352 -32.66 21.99 -61.19
CA TRP A 352 -33.09 23.23 -61.82
C TRP A 352 -32.66 23.32 -63.30
N MET A 353 -31.42 22.93 -63.59
CA MET A 353 -30.85 22.89 -64.94
C MET A 353 -31.31 21.68 -65.77
N SER A 354 -31.80 20.62 -65.13
CA SER A 354 -32.21 19.40 -65.83
C SER A 354 -33.52 19.62 -66.62
N PRO A 355 -33.59 19.23 -67.91
CA PRO A 355 -34.82 19.32 -68.72
C PRO A 355 -35.98 18.48 -68.16
N SER A 356 -35.66 17.39 -67.44
CA SER A 356 -36.63 16.52 -66.75
C SER A 356 -37.08 17.03 -65.38
N GLY A 357 -36.45 18.10 -64.87
CA GLY A 357 -36.76 18.75 -63.59
C GLY A 357 -37.53 20.05 -63.80
N TYR A 358 -36.87 21.19 -63.60
CA TYR A 358 -37.48 22.53 -63.74
C TYR A 358 -37.29 23.17 -65.12
N ASP A 359 -36.44 22.62 -66.01
CA ASP A 359 -36.22 23.17 -67.36
C ASP A 359 -35.81 24.67 -67.32
N MET A 360 -35.02 25.08 -66.32
CA MET A 360 -34.65 26.50 -66.03
C MET A 360 -35.85 27.46 -65.83
N ARG A 361 -37.07 26.95 -65.62
CA ARG A 361 -38.27 27.75 -65.36
C ARG A 361 -38.40 28.04 -63.86
N ILE A 362 -38.85 29.25 -63.55
CA ILE A 362 -39.10 29.71 -62.17
C ILE A 362 -40.31 29.00 -61.51
N THR A 363 -41.23 28.46 -62.32
CA THR A 363 -42.41 27.74 -61.82
C THR A 363 -42.30 26.25 -62.13
N PRO A 364 -42.41 25.36 -61.13
CA PRO A 364 -42.41 23.93 -61.37
C PRO A 364 -43.63 23.51 -62.20
N PRO A 365 -43.53 22.47 -63.05
CA PRO A 365 -44.70 21.85 -63.68
C PRO A 365 -45.68 21.34 -62.61
N ARG A 366 -46.99 21.32 -62.92
CA ARG A 366 -48.11 21.08 -61.96
C ARG A 366 -48.01 19.78 -61.12
N GLU A 367 -47.15 18.84 -61.50
CA GLU A 367 -46.95 17.56 -60.79
C GLU A 367 -45.61 17.45 -60.04
N HIS A 368 -44.74 18.46 -60.13
CA HIS A 368 -43.41 18.43 -59.52
C HIS A 368 -43.45 18.99 -58.10
N ARG A 369 -43.29 18.10 -57.11
CA ARG A 369 -43.39 18.42 -55.67
C ARG A 369 -42.05 18.76 -55.01
N PHE A 370 -40.94 18.67 -55.73
CA PHE A 370 -39.60 18.92 -55.21
C PHE A 370 -39.41 20.41 -54.90
N SER A 371 -38.83 20.77 -53.75
CA SER A 371 -38.63 22.17 -53.31
C SER A 371 -37.32 22.25 -52.53
N LEU A 372 -36.65 23.41 -52.47
CA LEU A 372 -35.41 23.61 -51.72
C LEU A 372 -35.44 23.01 -50.30
N PHE A 373 -36.48 23.30 -49.52
CA PHE A 373 -36.63 22.76 -48.16
C PHE A 373 -36.84 21.22 -48.14
N ARG A 374 -37.49 20.66 -49.18
CA ARG A 374 -37.60 19.20 -49.33
C ARG A 374 -36.29 18.57 -49.76
N THR A 375 -35.46 19.27 -50.53
CA THR A 375 -34.09 18.83 -50.87
C THR A 375 -33.20 18.84 -49.63
N TYR A 376 -33.31 19.85 -48.77
CA TYR A 376 -32.63 19.83 -47.46
C TYR A 376 -33.10 18.66 -46.60
N TRP A 377 -34.41 18.39 -46.56
CA TRP A 377 -34.96 17.24 -45.85
C TRP A 377 -34.44 15.90 -46.40
N LEU A 378 -34.34 15.75 -47.73
CA LEU A 378 -33.73 14.59 -48.39
C LEU A 378 -32.27 14.39 -47.95
N VAL A 379 -31.46 15.45 -48.01
CA VAL A 379 -30.02 15.40 -47.64
C VAL A 379 -29.84 14.99 -46.18
N TRP A 380 -30.66 15.54 -45.27
CA TRP A 380 -30.68 15.18 -43.85
C TRP A 380 -31.14 13.72 -43.62
N ALA A 381 -32.17 13.26 -44.34
CA ALA A 381 -32.66 11.89 -44.23
C ALA A 381 -31.62 10.86 -44.68
N ILE A 382 -30.90 11.14 -45.77
CA ILE A 382 -29.82 10.28 -46.28
C ILE A 382 -28.64 10.25 -45.31
N LEU A 383 -28.26 11.39 -44.71
CA LEU A 383 -27.13 11.46 -43.78
C LEU A 383 -27.33 10.60 -42.53
N PHE A 384 -28.54 10.60 -41.97
CA PHE A 384 -28.88 9.80 -40.78
C PHE A 384 -29.38 8.38 -41.10
N GLY A 385 -29.43 7.99 -42.38
CA GLY A 385 -29.95 6.68 -42.78
C GLY A 385 -31.43 6.46 -42.40
N ALA A 386 -32.22 7.53 -42.33
CA ALA A 386 -33.62 7.45 -41.91
C ALA A 386 -34.49 6.92 -43.06
N ALA A 387 -35.28 5.87 -42.80
CA ALA A 387 -36.23 5.29 -43.74
C ALA A 387 -37.52 6.13 -43.86
N VAL A 388 -37.38 7.41 -44.17
CA VAL A 388 -38.51 8.32 -44.40
C VAL A 388 -38.89 8.27 -45.88
N ASN A 389 -40.19 8.29 -46.17
CA ASN A 389 -40.70 8.41 -47.52
C ASN A 389 -40.33 9.81 -48.07
N VAL A 390 -39.28 9.89 -48.87
CA VAL A 390 -38.83 11.14 -49.50
C VAL A 390 -38.99 11.07 -51.02
N ASP A 391 -39.48 12.16 -51.61
CA ASP A 391 -39.61 12.31 -53.05
C ASP A 391 -38.22 12.36 -53.72
N CYS A 392 -37.90 11.38 -54.57
CA CYS A 392 -36.63 11.35 -55.31
C CYS A 392 -36.58 12.40 -56.45
N PRO A 393 -35.39 12.96 -56.76
CA PRO A 393 -35.25 13.86 -57.92
C PRO A 393 -35.55 13.13 -59.24
N ARG A 394 -36.10 13.86 -60.22
CA ARG A 394 -36.44 13.31 -61.53
C ARG A 394 -35.25 13.36 -62.50
N GLY A 395 -34.37 14.36 -62.37
CA GLY A 395 -33.19 14.51 -63.22
C GLY A 395 -32.19 13.37 -63.07
N TYR A 396 -31.68 12.85 -64.19
CA TYR A 396 -30.64 11.82 -64.17
C TYR A 396 -29.35 12.29 -63.47
N THR A 397 -28.94 13.54 -63.71
CA THR A 397 -27.79 14.18 -63.06
C THR A 397 -28.01 14.40 -61.56
N ALA A 398 -29.21 14.82 -61.17
CA ALA A 398 -29.57 15.00 -59.76
C ALA A 398 -29.65 13.65 -59.01
N ARG A 399 -30.10 12.57 -59.66
CA ARG A 399 -30.04 11.20 -59.11
C ARG A 399 -28.60 10.73 -58.92
N PHE A 400 -27.73 10.96 -59.90
CA PHE A 400 -26.31 10.64 -59.77
C PHE A 400 -25.69 11.41 -58.60
N MET A 401 -25.95 12.72 -58.49
CA MET A 401 -25.46 13.53 -57.37
C MET A 401 -26.00 13.06 -56.01
N SER A 402 -27.28 12.68 -55.96
CA SER A 402 -27.89 12.08 -54.76
C SER A 402 -27.23 10.76 -54.38
N ASN A 403 -26.84 9.92 -55.35
CA ASN A 403 -26.12 8.67 -55.09
C ASN A 403 -24.69 8.92 -54.60
N VAL A 404 -24.00 9.94 -55.12
CA VAL A 404 -22.67 10.35 -54.62
C VAL A 404 -22.77 10.85 -53.18
N TRP A 405 -23.79 11.66 -52.87
CA TRP A 405 -24.05 12.08 -51.49
C TRP A 405 -24.37 10.89 -50.58
N ALA A 406 -25.18 9.92 -51.05
CA ALA A 406 -25.49 8.71 -50.30
C ALA A 406 -24.24 7.87 -50.00
N MET A 407 -23.32 7.73 -50.98
CA MET A 407 -22.04 7.06 -50.75
C MET A 407 -21.20 7.78 -49.69
N PHE A 408 -21.11 9.12 -49.76
CA PHE A 408 -20.42 9.91 -48.73
C PHE A 408 -21.07 9.74 -47.34
N ALA A 409 -22.39 9.78 -47.25
CA ALA A 409 -23.13 9.61 -46.01
C ALA A 409 -22.90 8.23 -45.36
N VAL A 410 -22.91 7.16 -46.16
CA VAL A 410 -22.63 5.80 -45.66
C VAL A 410 -21.19 5.67 -45.16
N VAL A 411 -20.21 6.21 -45.90
CA VAL A 411 -18.80 6.22 -45.47
C VAL A 411 -18.62 7.03 -44.19
N PHE A 412 -19.26 8.19 -44.10
CA PHE A 412 -19.24 9.03 -42.90
C PHE A 412 -19.82 8.29 -41.69
N LEU A 413 -20.99 7.66 -41.84
CA LEU A 413 -21.61 6.87 -40.78
C LEU A 413 -20.72 5.71 -40.35
N ALA A 414 -20.11 5.00 -41.30
CA ALA A 414 -19.17 3.91 -41.00
C ALA A 414 -17.97 4.39 -40.17
N ILE A 415 -17.34 5.51 -40.56
CA ILE A 415 -16.22 6.09 -39.80
C ILE A 415 -16.66 6.56 -38.41
N TYR A 416 -17.81 7.22 -38.30
CA TYR A 416 -18.37 7.63 -37.02
C TYR A 416 -18.56 6.43 -36.10
N THR A 417 -19.20 5.35 -36.59
CA THR A 417 -19.42 4.14 -35.80
C THR A 417 -18.12 3.44 -35.41
N ALA A 418 -17.10 3.45 -36.27
CA ALA A 418 -15.79 2.86 -35.98
C ALA A 418 -15.03 3.66 -34.90
N ASN A 419 -15.02 4.99 -35.00
CA ASN A 419 -14.34 5.86 -34.03
C ASN A 419 -15.06 5.87 -32.68
N LEU A 420 -16.40 5.89 -32.69
CA LEU A 420 -17.20 5.75 -31.48
C LEU A 420 -16.94 4.41 -30.80
N ALA A 421 -16.95 3.30 -31.56
CA ALA A 421 -16.65 1.98 -31.02
C ALA A 421 -15.23 1.91 -30.41
N ALA A 422 -14.23 2.47 -31.08
CA ALA A 422 -12.85 2.54 -30.57
C ALA A 422 -12.74 3.36 -29.27
N PHE A 423 -13.52 4.45 -29.16
CA PHE A 423 -13.56 5.27 -27.95
C PHE A 423 -14.33 4.59 -26.81
N MET A 424 -15.40 3.85 -27.14
CA MET A 424 -16.21 3.10 -26.18
C MET A 424 -15.50 1.89 -25.58
N ILE A 425 -14.39 1.41 -26.17
CA ILE A 425 -13.52 0.43 -25.54
C ILE A 425 -12.87 1.09 -24.33
N THR A 426 -13.53 0.92 -23.17
CA THR A 426 -13.17 1.57 -21.91
C THR A 426 -11.71 1.32 -21.58
N ARG A 427 -10.90 2.39 -21.56
CA ARG A 427 -9.59 2.34 -20.92
C ARG A 427 -9.83 2.54 -19.42
N GLU A 428 -9.38 1.59 -18.62
CA GLU A 428 -9.25 1.81 -17.18
C GLU A 428 -8.24 2.94 -16.99
N GLU A 429 -8.66 4.07 -16.42
CA GLU A 429 -7.77 5.18 -16.15
C GLU A 429 -7.15 5.02 -14.75
N TYR A 430 -5.84 5.10 -14.66
CA TYR A 430 -5.12 5.09 -13.40
C TYR A 430 -3.89 6.00 -13.48
N TYR A 431 -3.40 6.46 -12.34
CA TYR A 431 -2.16 7.22 -12.29
C TYR A 431 -0.98 6.28 -12.49
N ASN A 432 -0.50 6.20 -13.73
CA ASN A 432 0.70 5.44 -14.06
C ASN A 432 1.95 6.23 -13.62
N LEU A 433 2.42 5.96 -12.40
CA LEU A 433 3.65 6.55 -11.86
C LEU A 433 4.86 5.68 -12.21
N ILE A 434 5.98 6.30 -12.57
CA ILE A 434 7.22 5.56 -12.90
C ILE A 434 7.86 4.97 -11.63
N GLY A 435 7.67 5.63 -10.49
CA GLY A 435 8.20 5.25 -9.18
C GLY A 435 8.22 6.47 -8.25
N ILE A 436 9.00 6.41 -7.17
CA ILE A 436 9.11 7.49 -6.19
C ILE A 436 9.70 8.80 -6.78
N GLU A 437 10.48 8.69 -7.86
CA GLU A 437 11.13 9.84 -8.51
C GLU A 437 10.24 10.56 -9.53
N ASP A 438 8.95 10.22 -9.60
CA ASP A 438 8.04 10.85 -10.54
C ASP A 438 7.86 12.35 -10.23
N HIS A 439 7.80 13.18 -11.27
CA HIS A 439 7.57 14.63 -11.17
C HIS A 439 6.31 14.97 -10.37
N ARG A 440 5.26 14.14 -10.45
CA ARG A 440 4.00 14.31 -9.71
C ARG A 440 4.15 14.14 -8.20
N LEU A 441 5.11 13.30 -7.76
CA LEU A 441 5.41 13.09 -6.34
C LEU A 441 6.44 14.10 -5.84
N GLN A 442 7.43 14.45 -6.67
CA GLN A 442 8.46 15.43 -6.33
C GLN A 442 7.89 16.85 -6.20
N ASN A 443 6.98 17.24 -7.11
CA ASN A 443 6.35 18.56 -7.14
C ASN A 443 4.81 18.46 -7.25
N PRO A 444 4.12 18.11 -6.15
CA PRO A 444 2.69 17.79 -6.20
C PRO A 444 1.78 18.98 -6.53
N GLN A 445 2.26 20.20 -6.27
CA GLN A 445 1.55 21.46 -6.51
C GLN A 445 1.54 21.88 -7.99
N LEU A 446 2.34 21.26 -8.85
CA LEU A 446 2.36 21.56 -10.29
C LEU A 446 1.20 20.88 -11.05
N VAL A 447 0.52 19.93 -10.41
CA VAL A 447 -0.64 19.23 -10.97
C VAL A 447 -1.89 19.85 -10.34
N GLU A 448 -2.89 20.19 -11.15
CA GLU A 448 -4.20 20.65 -10.69
C GLU A 448 -5.24 19.53 -10.87
N PRO A 449 -5.92 19.07 -9.80
CA PRO A 449 -5.69 19.39 -8.38
C PRO A 449 -4.38 18.80 -7.82
N PRO A 450 -3.84 19.34 -6.70
CA PRO A 450 -2.58 18.87 -6.11
C PRO A 450 -2.59 17.38 -5.83
N PHE A 451 -1.51 16.69 -6.19
CA PHE A 451 -1.43 15.24 -6.08
C PHE A 451 -1.27 14.82 -4.60
N ARG A 452 -2.25 14.14 -4.01
CA ARG A 452 -2.23 13.79 -2.58
C ARG A 452 -1.69 12.38 -2.36
N PHE A 453 -0.62 12.27 -1.58
CA PHE A 453 -0.08 10.97 -1.18
C PHE A 453 0.43 11.00 0.26
N GLY A 454 0.37 9.84 0.91
CA GLY A 454 0.73 9.65 2.32
C GLY A 454 1.38 8.31 2.57
N THR A 455 1.95 8.17 3.77
CA THR A 455 2.46 6.91 4.32
C THR A 455 2.04 6.74 5.78
N ILE A 456 2.61 5.75 6.47
CA ILE A 456 2.40 5.49 7.90
C ILE A 456 3.51 6.15 8.72
N PRO A 457 3.18 6.90 9.79
CA PRO A 457 4.17 7.52 10.66
C PRO A 457 4.93 6.47 11.49
N HIS A 458 6.14 6.79 11.90
CA HIS A 458 7.04 5.94 12.69
C HIS A 458 7.38 4.58 12.03
N GLY A 459 7.24 4.49 10.70
CA GLY A 459 7.60 3.32 9.89
C GLY A 459 8.95 3.47 9.19
N ASN A 460 9.46 2.36 8.63
CA ASN A 460 10.70 2.39 7.85
C ASN A 460 10.55 3.25 6.57
N THR A 461 9.38 3.21 5.92
CA THR A 461 9.10 3.99 4.72
C THR A 461 9.21 5.49 5.00
N GLU A 462 8.61 5.96 6.09
CA GLU A 462 8.72 7.36 6.50
C GLU A 462 10.18 7.76 6.81
N ALA A 463 10.91 6.93 7.57
CA ALA A 463 12.30 7.20 7.93
C ALA A 463 13.21 7.34 6.69
N VAL A 464 13.06 6.43 5.72
CA VAL A 464 13.80 6.46 4.45
C VAL A 464 13.45 7.70 3.63
N LEU A 465 12.17 8.05 3.54
CA LEU A 465 11.73 9.24 2.80
C LEU A 465 12.17 10.55 3.48
N LYS A 466 12.17 10.59 4.81
CA LYS A 466 12.66 11.72 5.60
C LYS A 466 14.16 11.97 5.37
N GLN A 467 14.96 10.91 5.29
CA GLN A 467 16.40 10.99 5.06
C GLN A 467 16.75 11.32 3.59
N ASN A 468 16.12 10.65 2.63
CA ASN A 468 16.50 10.74 1.22
C ASN A 468 15.75 11.82 0.44
N LYS A 469 14.52 12.18 0.84
CA LYS A 469 13.61 13.09 0.10
C LYS A 469 12.88 14.06 1.05
N PRO A 470 13.59 14.99 1.72
CA PRO A 470 13.02 15.86 2.75
C PRO A 470 11.90 16.77 2.26
N LYS A 471 11.98 17.29 1.03
CA LYS A 471 10.91 18.12 0.42
C LYS A 471 9.62 17.31 0.26
N MET A 472 9.73 16.11 -0.30
CA MET A 472 8.60 15.20 -0.48
C MET A 472 8.00 14.78 0.87
N TYR A 473 8.85 14.45 1.85
CA TYR A 473 8.42 14.12 3.21
C TYR A 473 7.63 15.28 3.87
N SER A 474 8.09 16.53 3.71
CA SER A 474 7.41 17.69 4.28
C SER A 474 5.97 17.87 3.76
N TYR A 475 5.75 17.58 2.47
CA TYR A 475 4.42 17.61 1.86
C TYR A 475 3.57 16.41 2.28
N MET A 476 4.15 15.21 2.29
CA MET A 476 3.48 13.95 2.61
C MET A 476 2.92 13.92 4.04
N ARG A 477 3.61 14.57 5.00
CA ARG A 477 3.29 14.52 6.44
C ARG A 477 1.82 14.86 6.77
N GLN A 478 1.21 15.78 6.02
CA GLN A 478 -0.19 16.20 6.25
C GLN A 478 -1.24 15.15 5.78
N PHE A 479 -0.82 14.19 4.95
CA PHE A 479 -1.67 13.17 4.34
C PHE A 479 -1.40 11.76 4.88
N ASN A 480 -0.53 11.64 5.89
CA ASN A 480 -0.24 10.36 6.53
C ASN A 480 -1.50 9.74 7.17
N ARG A 481 -1.50 8.41 7.28
CA ARG A 481 -2.58 7.61 7.88
C ARG A 481 -2.01 6.73 8.98
N SER A 482 -2.86 6.35 9.94
CA SER A 482 -2.41 5.61 11.13
C SER A 482 -2.10 4.14 10.84
N THR A 483 -2.89 3.53 9.94
CA THR A 483 -2.78 2.10 9.59
C THR A 483 -2.76 1.89 8.09
N VAL A 484 -2.21 0.75 7.66
CA VAL A 484 -2.13 0.36 6.24
C VAL A 484 -3.54 0.26 5.64
N LEU A 485 -4.47 -0.37 6.37
CA LEU A 485 -5.86 -0.57 5.92
C LEU A 485 -6.59 0.76 5.71
N GLU A 486 -6.40 1.72 6.62
CA GLU A 486 -6.94 3.08 6.48
C GLU A 486 -6.36 3.79 5.25
N GLY A 487 -5.05 3.67 5.01
CA GLY A 487 -4.38 4.20 3.83
C GLY A 487 -4.96 3.66 2.52
N ILE A 488 -5.18 2.34 2.45
CA ILE A 488 -5.81 1.69 1.30
C ILE A 488 -7.25 2.16 1.09
N GLN A 489 -8.04 2.23 2.17
CA GLN A 489 -9.42 2.72 2.09
C GLN A 489 -9.49 4.18 1.64
N ALA A 490 -8.57 5.03 2.09
CA ALA A 490 -8.49 6.43 1.66
C ALA A 490 -8.19 6.55 0.15
N VAL A 491 -7.35 5.66 -0.41
CA VAL A 491 -7.10 5.60 -1.86
C VAL A 491 -8.34 5.14 -2.62
N LYS A 492 -9.07 4.12 -2.12
CA LYS A 492 -10.33 3.68 -2.73
C LYS A 492 -11.41 4.76 -2.71
N ARG A 493 -11.51 5.54 -1.63
CA ARG A 493 -12.46 6.65 -1.50
C ARG A 493 -12.08 7.89 -2.31
N GLY A 494 -10.88 7.94 -2.88
CA GLY A 494 -10.37 9.12 -3.58
C GLY A 494 -9.99 10.28 -2.64
N GLU A 495 -9.77 10.01 -1.35
CA GLU A 495 -9.20 10.99 -0.41
C GLU A 495 -7.69 11.14 -0.61
N LEU A 496 -7.03 10.05 -1.00
CA LEU A 496 -5.63 10.01 -1.43
C LEU A 496 -5.56 9.56 -2.88
N ASP A 497 -4.68 10.18 -3.68
CA ASP A 497 -4.47 9.79 -5.07
C ASP A 497 -3.48 8.63 -5.18
N ALA A 498 -2.56 8.53 -4.22
CA ALA A 498 -1.64 7.41 -4.06
C ALA A 498 -1.30 7.14 -2.59
N PHE A 499 -0.96 5.90 -2.26
CA PHE A 499 -0.44 5.54 -0.94
C PHE A 499 0.92 4.84 -1.08
N VAL A 500 1.90 5.28 -0.30
CA VAL A 500 3.28 4.82 -0.38
C VAL A 500 3.58 3.96 0.83
N TYR A 501 3.89 2.68 0.61
CA TYR A 501 4.20 1.76 1.69
C TYR A 501 5.07 0.60 1.18
N ASP A 502 5.20 -0.42 2.02
CA ASP A 502 5.94 -1.63 1.73
C ASP A 502 5.38 -2.42 0.55
N ALA A 503 6.25 -2.79 -0.39
CA ALA A 503 5.85 -3.41 -1.65
C ALA A 503 5.08 -4.72 -1.44
N THR A 504 5.63 -5.66 -0.67
CA THR A 504 5.01 -6.98 -0.50
C THR A 504 3.67 -6.92 0.26
N VAL A 505 3.55 -6.02 1.25
CA VAL A 505 2.31 -5.79 1.98
C VAL A 505 1.26 -5.18 1.06
N LEU A 506 1.64 -4.20 0.23
CA LEU A 506 0.73 -3.61 -0.75
C LEU A 506 0.29 -4.62 -1.81
N ASP A 507 1.21 -5.40 -2.37
CA ASP A 507 0.89 -6.43 -3.36
C ASP A 507 -0.05 -7.50 -2.79
N TYR A 508 0.13 -7.88 -1.53
CA TYR A 508 -0.80 -8.76 -0.81
C TYR A 508 -2.20 -8.14 -0.69
N LEU A 509 -2.29 -6.89 -0.23
CA LEU A 509 -3.57 -6.20 -0.04
C LEU A 509 -4.29 -5.92 -1.36
N VAL A 510 -3.55 -5.63 -2.43
CA VAL A 510 -4.09 -5.52 -3.80
C VAL A 510 -4.61 -6.88 -4.29
N GLY A 511 -3.87 -7.96 -4.01
CA GLY A 511 -4.27 -9.31 -4.37
C GLY A 511 -5.49 -9.84 -3.63
N GLN A 512 -5.74 -9.35 -2.41
CA GLN A 512 -6.89 -9.71 -1.57
C GLN A 512 -8.13 -8.81 -1.81
N ASP A 513 -8.01 -7.77 -2.63
CA ASP A 513 -9.11 -6.83 -2.85
C ASP A 513 -10.33 -7.47 -3.54
N ASP A 514 -11.52 -7.42 -2.96
CA ASP A 514 -12.72 -8.04 -3.53
C ASP A 514 -13.12 -7.45 -4.90
N GLU A 515 -12.84 -6.17 -5.12
CA GLU A 515 -13.25 -5.43 -6.34
C GLU A 515 -12.13 -5.34 -7.39
N CYS A 516 -10.93 -5.85 -7.10
CA CYS A 516 -9.71 -5.67 -7.89
C CYS A 516 -9.51 -4.22 -8.42
N ARG A 517 -9.88 -3.21 -7.63
CA ARG A 517 -9.81 -1.78 -8.03
C ARG A 517 -8.45 -1.16 -7.75
N LEU A 518 -7.58 -1.83 -7.00
CA LEU A 518 -6.27 -1.32 -6.67
C LEU A 518 -5.20 -1.88 -7.59
N LEU A 519 -4.12 -1.13 -7.76
CA LEU A 519 -2.95 -1.59 -8.52
C LEU A 519 -1.68 -0.96 -7.94
N THR A 520 -0.61 -1.76 -7.83
CA THR A 520 0.72 -1.27 -7.49
C THR A 520 1.43 -0.76 -8.75
N VAL A 521 1.96 0.45 -8.70
CA VAL A 521 2.59 1.16 -9.83
C VAL A 521 4.03 1.54 -9.54
N GLY A 522 4.82 1.66 -10.61
CA GLY A 522 6.22 2.08 -10.58
C GLY A 522 7.20 0.98 -10.21
N SER A 523 8.49 1.32 -10.28
CA SER A 523 9.58 0.47 -9.79
C SER A 523 9.72 0.58 -8.27
N TRP A 524 10.15 -0.51 -7.63
CA TRP A 524 10.42 -0.52 -6.19
C TRP A 524 11.59 0.41 -5.86
N TYR A 525 11.37 1.34 -4.94
CA TYR A 525 12.40 2.23 -4.42
C TYR A 525 13.01 1.64 -3.15
N ALA A 526 14.32 1.87 -2.93
CA ALA A 526 15.05 1.36 -1.77
C ALA A 526 14.83 -0.15 -1.53
N MET A 527 15.12 -0.97 -2.55
CA MET A 527 15.02 -2.43 -2.46
C MET A 527 15.89 -2.96 -1.31
N THR A 528 15.31 -3.83 -0.50
CA THR A 528 15.91 -4.47 0.68
C THR A 528 15.27 -5.85 0.88
N GLY A 529 15.49 -6.48 2.02
CA GLY A 529 14.80 -7.70 2.41
C GLY A 529 14.34 -7.69 3.87
N TYR A 530 13.43 -8.61 4.18
CA TYR A 530 13.09 -8.94 5.56
C TYR A 530 14.05 -9.99 6.09
N GLY A 531 14.54 -9.77 7.30
CA GLY A 531 15.39 -10.73 8.01
C GLY A 531 15.03 -10.77 9.49
N PHE A 532 15.41 -11.84 10.18
CA PHE A 532 15.28 -11.89 11.63
C PHE A 532 16.41 -11.08 12.25
N ALA A 533 16.10 -10.32 13.31
CA ALA A 533 17.09 -9.52 14.01
C ALA A 533 17.48 -10.20 15.31
N LEU A 534 18.79 -10.25 15.56
CA LEU A 534 19.42 -10.80 16.76
C LEU A 534 20.32 -9.73 17.40
N PRO A 535 20.60 -9.82 18.71
CA PRO A 535 21.56 -8.93 19.35
C PRO A 535 22.95 -9.08 18.72
N LYS A 536 23.74 -8.01 18.77
CA LYS A 536 25.09 -7.98 18.21
C LYS A 536 25.94 -9.13 18.74
N LYS A 537 26.67 -9.80 17.84
CA LYS A 537 27.55 -10.94 18.16
C LYS A 537 26.81 -12.13 18.80
N SER A 538 25.53 -12.31 18.46
CA SER A 538 24.76 -13.48 18.91
C SER A 538 25.37 -14.79 18.41
N LYS A 539 25.43 -15.80 19.29
CA LYS A 539 25.91 -17.15 18.98
C LYS A 539 25.01 -17.87 17.96
N TYR A 540 23.73 -17.50 17.90
CA TYR A 540 22.73 -18.18 17.07
C TYR A 540 22.73 -17.72 15.62
N LEU A 541 23.29 -16.54 15.32
CA LEU A 541 23.21 -15.92 13.98
C LEU A 541 23.69 -16.84 12.86
N GLN A 542 24.83 -17.52 13.06
CA GLN A 542 25.40 -18.43 12.05
C GLN A 542 24.53 -19.67 11.85
N MET A 543 23.92 -20.19 12.91
CA MET A 543 23.03 -21.36 12.85
C MET A 543 21.77 -21.03 12.03
N PHE A 544 21.14 -19.89 12.31
CA PHE A 544 19.97 -19.42 11.56
C PHE A 544 20.32 -19.10 10.11
N ASN A 545 21.44 -18.45 9.83
CA ASN A 545 21.87 -18.13 8.46
C ASN A 545 22.07 -19.39 7.61
N ARG A 546 22.73 -20.42 8.16
CA ARG A 546 22.93 -21.70 7.46
C ARG A 546 21.59 -22.34 7.10
N GLN A 547 20.68 -22.47 8.07
CA GLN A 547 19.35 -23.04 7.84
C GLN A 547 18.51 -22.19 6.87
N MET A 548 18.65 -20.86 6.91
CA MET A 548 17.96 -19.97 5.99
C MET A 548 18.33 -20.22 4.53
N ILE A 549 19.62 -20.43 4.27
CA ILE A 549 20.16 -20.75 2.94
C ILE A 549 19.63 -22.11 2.48
N GLU A 550 19.64 -23.13 3.36
CA GLU A 550 19.08 -24.45 3.06
C GLU A 550 17.59 -24.39 2.69
N TYR A 551 16.79 -23.58 3.40
CA TYR A 551 15.36 -23.38 3.06
C TYR A 551 15.15 -22.71 1.71
N ARG A 552 16.04 -21.78 1.33
CA ARG A 552 16.02 -21.15 0.02
C ARG A 552 16.36 -22.15 -1.09
N GLU A 553 17.38 -22.97 -0.90
CA GLU A 553 17.81 -23.99 -1.87
C GLU A 553 16.77 -25.10 -2.06
N ARG A 554 16.10 -25.53 -0.98
CA ARG A 554 15.01 -26.53 -1.04
C ARG A 554 13.70 -25.98 -1.63
N GLY A 555 13.59 -24.67 -1.82
CA GLY A 555 12.38 -23.99 -2.29
C GLY A 555 11.26 -23.89 -1.25
N ASP A 556 11.55 -24.10 0.03
CA ASP A 556 10.56 -24.05 1.12
C ASP A 556 10.03 -22.62 1.31
N LEU A 557 10.89 -21.61 1.17
CA LEU A 557 10.49 -20.19 1.22
C LEU A 557 9.53 -19.83 0.10
N GLU A 558 9.76 -20.34 -1.11
CA GLU A 558 8.91 -20.07 -2.25
C GLU A 558 7.52 -20.72 -2.09
N ARG A 559 7.45 -21.90 -1.45
CA ARG A 559 6.18 -22.55 -1.10
C ARG A 559 5.41 -21.75 -0.06
N LEU A 560 6.07 -21.31 1.02
CA LEU A 560 5.45 -20.46 2.04
C LEU A 560 4.98 -19.12 1.43
N GLN A 561 5.78 -18.54 0.53
CA GLN A 561 5.44 -17.30 -0.14
C GLN A 561 4.18 -17.46 -0.99
N ARG A 562 4.11 -18.50 -1.83
CA ARG A 562 2.89 -18.79 -2.62
C ARG A 562 1.69 -19.06 -1.74
N PHE A 563 1.86 -19.73 -0.60
CA PHE A 563 0.75 -20.01 0.30
C PHE A 563 0.18 -18.74 0.96
N TRP A 564 1.04 -17.86 1.47
CA TRP A 564 0.61 -16.69 2.25
C TRP A 564 0.37 -15.42 1.42
N LEU A 565 1.11 -15.21 0.33
CA LEU A 565 1.07 -13.96 -0.45
C LEU A 565 0.24 -14.08 -1.74
N GLN A 566 -0.23 -15.26 -2.13
CA GLN A 566 -1.02 -15.41 -3.35
C GLN A 566 -2.45 -14.89 -3.16
N GLY A 567 -2.78 -13.79 -3.83
CA GLY A 567 -4.13 -13.23 -3.91
C GLY A 567 -4.99 -13.78 -5.05
N ALA A 568 -6.30 -13.51 -4.98
CA ALA A 568 -7.28 -13.83 -6.02
C ALA A 568 -7.19 -12.85 -7.20
N CYS A 569 -6.94 -11.57 -6.93
CA CYS A 569 -6.68 -10.57 -7.95
C CYS A 569 -5.22 -10.68 -8.41
N LYS A 570 -5.02 -11.19 -9.62
CA LYS A 570 -3.74 -11.04 -10.32
C LYS A 570 -3.89 -9.89 -11.31
N PRO A 571 -3.11 -8.80 -11.18
CA PRO A 571 -2.99 -7.81 -12.25
C PRO A 571 -2.24 -8.48 -13.40
N ASP A 572 -2.95 -9.29 -14.20
CA ASP A 572 -2.41 -9.94 -15.38
C ASP A 572 -1.99 -8.84 -16.37
N LYS A 573 -0.69 -8.54 -16.44
CA LYS A 573 -0.11 -7.67 -17.48
C LYS A 573 -0.40 -8.20 -18.91
N ALA A 574 -0.87 -9.45 -19.03
CA ALA A 574 -1.07 -10.17 -20.28
C ALA A 574 -2.54 -10.36 -20.72
N LYS A 575 -3.53 -10.16 -19.83
CA LYS A 575 -4.95 -10.22 -20.25
C LYS A 575 -5.40 -8.81 -20.64
N ARG A 576 -5.22 -8.47 -21.92
CA ARG A 576 -6.00 -7.41 -22.55
C ARG A 576 -7.48 -7.74 -22.33
N ASN A 577 -8.08 -6.93 -21.48
CA ASN A 577 -9.45 -6.98 -20.96
C ASN A 577 -10.48 -7.53 -21.96
N ALA A 578 -11.26 -8.51 -21.52
CA ALA A 578 -12.65 -8.56 -21.96
C ALA A 578 -13.30 -7.27 -21.45
N SER A 579 -13.73 -6.40 -22.35
CA SER A 579 -14.45 -5.19 -21.98
C SER A 579 -15.68 -5.57 -21.17
N ASN A 580 -15.86 -4.96 -20.00
CA ASN A 580 -17.12 -5.07 -19.27
C ASN A 580 -18.27 -4.62 -20.18
N PRO A 581 -19.48 -5.20 -20.03
CA PRO A 581 -20.65 -4.74 -20.77
C PRO A 581 -20.90 -3.26 -20.49
N LEU A 582 -21.36 -2.52 -21.50
CA LEU A 582 -21.59 -1.09 -21.37
C LEU A 582 -22.66 -0.78 -20.31
N ASP A 583 -22.38 0.17 -19.45
CA ASP A 583 -23.26 0.61 -18.35
C ASP A 583 -24.28 1.66 -18.84
N VAL A 584 -25.45 1.74 -18.20
CA VAL A 584 -26.52 2.70 -18.57
C VAL A 584 -26.04 4.14 -18.47
N ASN A 585 -25.14 4.42 -17.52
CA ASN A 585 -24.51 5.73 -17.34
C ASN A 585 -23.78 6.22 -18.61
N GLN A 586 -23.27 5.29 -19.42
CA GLN A 586 -22.56 5.59 -20.67
C GLN A 586 -23.51 6.07 -21.78
N PHE A 587 -24.81 5.73 -21.68
CA PHE A 587 -25.86 6.19 -22.59
C PHE A 587 -26.63 7.41 -22.07
N MET A 588 -26.31 7.93 -20.87
CA MET A 588 -27.00 9.05 -20.23
C MET A 588 -27.10 10.28 -21.15
N SER A 589 -26.03 10.61 -21.87
CA SER A 589 -26.00 11.76 -22.77
C SER A 589 -26.89 11.59 -24.02
N ALA A 590 -27.07 10.38 -24.53
CA ALA A 590 -28.02 10.11 -25.61
C ALA A 590 -29.47 10.33 -25.14
N PHE A 591 -29.80 9.89 -23.91
CA PHE A 591 -31.11 10.13 -23.31
C PHE A 591 -31.36 11.63 -23.05
N LEU A 592 -30.35 12.37 -22.58
CA LEU A 592 -30.46 13.83 -22.40
C LEU A 592 -30.68 14.56 -23.73
N LEU A 593 -29.97 14.17 -24.80
CA LEU A 593 -30.14 14.76 -26.13
C LEU A 593 -31.55 14.50 -26.68
N LEU A 594 -32.07 13.27 -26.53
CA LEU A 594 -33.45 12.93 -26.88
C LEU A 594 -34.45 13.81 -26.11
N GLY A 595 -34.24 13.98 -24.81
CA GLY A 595 -35.07 14.85 -23.96
C GLY A 595 -35.07 16.30 -24.44
N CYS A 596 -33.91 16.87 -24.76
CA CYS A 596 -33.79 18.20 -25.36
C CYS A 596 -34.50 18.29 -26.71
N GLY A 597 -34.42 17.25 -27.55
CA GLY A 597 -35.13 17.17 -28.82
C GLY A 597 -36.65 17.21 -28.66
N VAL A 598 -37.20 16.44 -27.72
CA VAL A 598 -38.64 16.45 -27.40
C VAL A 598 -39.06 17.84 -26.92
N LEU A 599 -38.30 18.47 -26.02
CA LEU A 599 -38.57 19.84 -25.56
C LEU A 599 -38.55 20.86 -26.71
N LEU A 600 -37.59 20.76 -27.63
CA LEU A 600 -37.50 21.65 -28.79
C LEU A 600 -38.69 21.44 -29.74
N THR A 601 -39.11 20.20 -29.98
CA THR A 601 -40.29 19.93 -30.82
C THR A 601 -41.58 20.45 -30.20
N LEU A 602 -41.75 20.33 -28.88
CA LEU A 602 -42.88 20.94 -28.17
C LEU A 602 -42.87 22.47 -28.28
N LEU A 603 -41.69 23.09 -28.15
CA LEU A 603 -41.54 24.54 -28.34
C LEU A 603 -41.89 24.96 -29.78
N LEU A 604 -41.40 24.23 -30.79
CA LEU A 604 -41.71 24.51 -32.20
C LEU A 604 -43.19 24.32 -32.51
N LEU A 605 -43.83 23.28 -31.96
CA LEU A 605 -45.28 23.07 -32.08
C LEU A 605 -46.07 24.23 -31.44
N LEU A 606 -45.62 24.71 -30.28
CA LEU A 606 -46.21 25.87 -29.61
C LEU A 606 -46.02 27.15 -30.43
N LEU A 607 -44.83 27.37 -30.99
CA LEU A 607 -44.54 28.51 -31.88
C LEU A 607 -45.37 28.44 -33.17
N GLU A 608 -45.53 27.26 -33.75
CA GLU A 608 -46.40 27.04 -34.91
C GLU A 608 -47.85 27.37 -34.56
N HIS A 609 -48.34 26.87 -33.43
CA HIS A 609 -49.70 27.15 -32.97
C HIS A 609 -49.92 28.65 -32.70
N LEU A 610 -48.96 29.33 -32.07
CA LEU A 610 -48.99 30.78 -31.86
C LEU A 610 -48.90 31.56 -33.18
N TYR A 611 -48.07 31.11 -34.12
CA TYR A 611 -47.93 31.71 -35.43
C TYR A 611 -49.24 31.64 -36.23
N PHE A 612 -49.87 30.47 -36.28
CA PHE A 612 -51.16 30.30 -36.97
C PHE A 612 -52.30 31.04 -36.27
N ARG A 613 -52.31 31.08 -34.94
CA ARG A 613 -53.40 31.68 -34.16
C ARG A 613 -53.33 33.20 -34.07
N TYR A 614 -52.14 33.79 -33.94
CA TYR A 614 -51.97 35.23 -33.69
C TYR A 614 -51.25 36.00 -34.80
N LEU A 615 -50.21 35.41 -35.43
CA LEU A 615 -49.39 36.12 -36.41
C LEU A 615 -50.00 36.09 -37.82
N ARG A 616 -50.64 34.98 -38.24
CA ARG A 616 -51.23 34.88 -39.58
C ARG A 616 -52.29 35.95 -39.85
N ALA A 617 -53.14 36.24 -38.86
CA ALA A 617 -54.17 37.27 -38.97
C ALA A 617 -53.56 38.68 -39.07
N ARG A 618 -52.48 38.97 -38.33
CA ARG A 618 -51.80 40.28 -38.35
C ARG A 618 -50.94 40.47 -39.61
N VAL A 619 -50.21 39.44 -40.03
CA VAL A 619 -49.37 39.47 -41.25
C VAL A 619 -50.23 39.62 -42.51
N ALA A 620 -51.40 38.99 -42.57
CA ALA A 620 -52.36 39.19 -43.67
C ALA A 620 -52.92 40.63 -43.73
N SER A 621 -53.00 41.33 -42.59
CA SER A 621 -53.47 42.72 -42.53
C SER A 621 -52.38 43.78 -42.79
N GLY A 622 -51.11 43.48 -42.49
CA GLY A 622 -49.98 44.41 -42.58
C GLY A 622 -49.21 44.41 -43.91
N SER A 623 -49.53 43.53 -44.85
CA SER A 623 -48.76 43.32 -46.10
C SER A 623 -49.19 44.23 -47.27
N ARG A 624 -49.24 45.55 -47.07
CA ARG A 624 -49.47 46.55 -48.15
C ARG A 624 -48.21 47.35 -48.56
N GLY A 625 -47.04 47.10 -47.97
CA GLY A 625 -45.78 47.76 -48.34
C GLY A 625 -44.81 46.89 -49.18
N PRO A 626 -43.92 47.49 -49.98
CA PRO A 626 -43.01 46.78 -50.90
C PRO A 626 -42.00 45.84 -50.22
N SER A 627 -41.64 46.09 -48.95
CA SER A 627 -40.76 45.23 -48.14
C SER A 627 -41.45 43.97 -47.56
N GLY A 628 -42.78 43.93 -47.53
CA GLY A 628 -43.56 42.78 -47.04
C GLY A 628 -43.74 41.66 -48.06
N ARG A 629 -43.39 41.88 -49.33
CA ARG A 629 -43.57 40.92 -50.44
C ARG A 629 -42.66 39.70 -50.32
N TRP A 630 -41.42 39.89 -49.81
CA TRP A 630 -40.48 38.80 -49.55
C TRP A 630 -40.90 37.94 -48.35
N LEU A 631 -41.39 38.56 -47.26
CA LEU A 631 -41.94 37.84 -46.11
C LEU A 631 -43.22 37.06 -46.45
N ALA A 632 -44.08 37.63 -47.32
CA ALA A 632 -45.24 36.93 -47.85
C ALA A 632 -44.85 35.72 -48.73
N LEU A 633 -43.78 35.83 -49.54
CA LEU A 633 -43.27 34.73 -50.37
C LEU A 633 -42.71 33.57 -49.53
N ILE A 634 -42.03 33.85 -48.42
CA ILE A 634 -41.56 32.83 -47.48
C ILE A 634 -42.75 32.15 -46.78
N SER A 635 -43.82 32.87 -46.46
CA SER A 635 -45.05 32.27 -45.90
C SER A 635 -45.87 31.46 -46.92
N LEU A 636 -45.82 31.82 -48.20
CA LEU A 636 -46.51 31.12 -49.30
C LEU A 636 -45.83 29.82 -49.71
N SER A 637 -44.50 29.72 -49.54
CA SER A 637 -43.75 28.48 -49.79
C SER A 637 -44.06 27.40 -48.75
N MET A 638 -44.34 27.80 -47.49
CA MET A 638 -44.78 26.88 -46.45
C MET A 638 -46.29 26.54 -46.52
N GLY A 639 -47.13 27.45 -47.02
CA GLY A 639 -48.58 27.24 -47.10
C GLY A 639 -49.06 26.28 -48.21
N LYS A 640 -48.29 26.11 -49.29
CA LYS A 640 -48.72 25.30 -50.46
C LYS A 640 -48.56 23.78 -50.27
N SER A 641 -47.83 23.31 -49.27
CA SER A 641 -47.62 21.86 -49.04
C SER A 641 -48.79 21.17 -48.33
N LEU A 642 -49.69 21.91 -47.67
CA LEU A 642 -50.81 21.36 -46.89
C LEU A 642 -52.21 21.67 -47.48
N SER A 643 -52.32 22.53 -48.50
CA SER A 643 -53.60 22.81 -49.16
C SER A 643 -53.87 21.85 -50.33
N PHE A 644 -54.11 20.58 -50.03
CA PHE A 644 -54.93 19.73 -50.91
C PHE A 644 -56.43 20.08 -50.80
N ARG A 645 -56.79 21.05 -49.93
CA ARG A 645 -58.17 21.49 -49.70
C ARG A 645 -58.64 22.65 -50.59
N ASP A 646 -57.75 23.39 -51.26
CA ASP A 646 -58.17 24.45 -52.19
C ASP A 646 -58.45 23.95 -53.61
N ALA A 647 -57.85 22.83 -54.05
CA ALA A 647 -58.21 22.20 -55.33
C ALA A 647 -59.66 21.65 -55.33
N VAL A 648 -60.23 21.40 -54.14
CA VAL A 648 -61.63 20.99 -53.96
C VAL A 648 -62.58 22.19 -53.84
N TYR A 649 -62.07 23.37 -53.46
CA TYR A 649 -62.87 24.60 -53.40
C TYR A 649 -63.02 25.28 -54.76
N GLU A 650 -62.04 25.15 -55.65
CA GLU A 650 -62.11 25.69 -57.02
C GLU A 650 -62.92 24.81 -57.99
N ALA A 651 -63.17 23.54 -57.65
CA ALA A 651 -64.14 22.69 -58.35
C ALA A 651 -65.60 22.95 -57.92
N ARG A 652 -65.83 23.86 -56.97
CA ARG A 652 -67.14 24.13 -56.34
C ARG A 652 -67.72 25.51 -56.64
N MET A 653 -67.33 26.14 -57.75
CA MET A 653 -68.20 27.12 -58.40
C MET A 653 -69.28 26.38 -59.20
N ARG A 654 -70.27 25.85 -58.48
CA ARG A 654 -71.57 25.48 -59.07
C ARG A 654 -72.27 26.78 -59.44
N HIS A 655 -72.30 27.13 -60.72
CA HIS A 655 -73.34 28.03 -61.22
C HIS A 655 -74.71 27.41 -60.91
N ARG A 656 -75.40 27.89 -59.87
CA ARG A 656 -76.85 27.68 -59.77
C ARG A 656 -77.48 28.61 -60.80
N CYS A 657 -77.99 28.04 -61.87
CA CYS A 657 -78.88 28.75 -62.76
C CYS A 657 -80.17 29.11 -62.02
N ARG A 658 -80.65 30.35 -62.16
CA ARG A 658 -81.89 30.82 -61.53
C ARG A 658 -83.14 30.31 -62.24
N ASP A 659 -83.04 29.95 -63.52
CA ASP A 659 -84.16 29.49 -64.33
C ASP A 659 -84.24 27.95 -64.39
N PRO A 660 -85.43 27.35 -64.22
CA PRO A 660 -85.61 25.90 -64.25
C PRO A 660 -85.21 25.27 -65.59
N VAL A 661 -85.32 26.03 -66.69
CA VAL A 661 -84.90 25.58 -68.03
C VAL A 661 -83.37 25.41 -68.11
N CYS A 662 -82.59 26.32 -67.52
CA CYS A 662 -81.13 26.18 -67.52
C CYS A 662 -80.68 24.98 -66.67
N ASP A 663 -81.35 24.68 -65.56
CA ASP A 663 -81.00 23.53 -64.71
C ASP A 663 -81.24 22.19 -65.43
N THR A 664 -82.30 22.09 -66.24
CA THR A 664 -82.55 20.89 -67.07
C THR A 664 -81.50 20.71 -68.18
N GLN A 665 -81.07 21.80 -68.82
CA GLN A 665 -80.03 21.76 -69.85
C GLN A 665 -78.65 21.41 -69.25
N LEU A 666 -78.34 21.98 -68.08
CA LEU A 666 -77.11 21.67 -67.36
C LEU A 666 -77.06 20.20 -66.95
N TRP A 667 -78.17 19.63 -66.49
CA TRP A 667 -78.27 18.21 -66.17
C TRP A 667 -78.06 17.33 -67.40
N LYS A 668 -78.68 17.69 -68.54
CA LYS A 668 -78.55 16.96 -69.80
C LYS A 668 -77.10 16.93 -70.32
N VAL A 669 -76.44 18.08 -70.36
CA VAL A 669 -75.04 18.19 -70.80
C VAL A 669 -74.11 17.41 -69.86
N ARG A 670 -74.39 17.44 -68.55
CA ARG A 670 -73.59 16.70 -67.55
C ARG A 670 -73.74 15.18 -67.72
N HIS A 671 -74.96 14.71 -67.99
CA HIS A 671 -75.22 13.31 -68.27
C HIS A 671 -74.52 12.83 -69.55
N GLU A 672 -74.52 13.65 -70.61
CA GLU A 672 -73.81 13.35 -71.86
C GLU A 672 -72.28 13.29 -71.66
N LEU A 673 -71.71 14.17 -70.84
CA LEU A 673 -70.29 14.15 -70.51
C LEU A 673 -69.88 12.88 -69.75
N ASP A 674 -70.69 12.44 -68.78
CA ASP A 674 -70.40 11.23 -68.00
C ASP A 674 -70.52 9.96 -68.86
N LEU A 675 -71.49 9.91 -69.78
CA LEU A 675 -71.58 8.86 -70.80
C LEU A 675 -70.35 8.85 -71.73
N ALA A 676 -69.88 10.02 -72.16
CA ALA A 676 -68.67 10.13 -72.98
C ALA A 676 -67.43 9.63 -72.23
N ARG A 677 -67.28 9.97 -70.93
CA ARG A 677 -66.17 9.49 -70.09
C ARG A 677 -66.20 7.99 -69.86
N MET A 678 -67.37 7.40 -69.63
CA MET A 678 -67.52 5.95 -69.53
C MET A 678 -67.11 5.25 -70.83
N ARG A 679 -67.49 5.81 -71.99
CA ARG A 679 -67.05 5.31 -73.30
C ARG A 679 -65.53 5.43 -73.49
N VAL A 680 -64.94 6.56 -73.10
CA VAL A 680 -63.47 6.73 -73.15
C VAL A 680 -62.78 5.70 -72.26
N SER A 681 -63.26 5.48 -71.04
CA SER A 681 -62.70 4.45 -70.14
C SER A 681 -62.86 3.03 -70.69
N GLN A 682 -63.99 2.71 -71.32
CA GLN A 682 -64.17 1.43 -72.01
C GLN A 682 -63.22 1.28 -73.20
N LEU A 683 -63.03 2.34 -73.99
CA LEU A 683 -62.08 2.35 -75.10
C LEU A 683 -60.64 2.23 -74.61
N GLU A 684 -60.25 2.89 -73.52
CA GLU A 684 -58.93 2.76 -72.90
C GLU A 684 -58.70 1.34 -72.35
N ALA A 685 -59.72 0.71 -71.79
CA ALA A 685 -59.68 -0.69 -71.35
C ALA A 685 -59.54 -1.66 -72.54
N GLN A 686 -60.23 -1.39 -73.65
CA GLN A 686 -60.11 -2.17 -74.89
C GLN A 686 -58.76 -1.98 -75.59
N LEU A 687 -58.17 -0.78 -75.51
CA LEU A 687 -56.85 -0.46 -76.06
C LEU A 687 -55.69 -0.94 -75.18
N GLY A 688 -55.97 -1.59 -74.04
CA GLY A 688 -54.94 -2.22 -73.20
C GLY A 688 -53.91 -1.26 -72.60
N ILE A 689 -54.22 0.04 -72.49
CA ILE A 689 -53.30 1.05 -71.93
C ILE A 689 -53.34 0.94 -70.40
N ARG A 690 -52.68 -0.10 -69.87
CA ARG A 690 -52.48 -0.28 -68.43
C ARG A 690 -51.34 0.66 -68.00
N ARG A 691 -51.66 1.77 -67.33
CA ARG A 691 -50.65 2.62 -66.66
C ARG A 691 -49.89 1.75 -65.67
N ARG A 692 -48.62 1.48 -65.97
CA ARG A 692 -47.69 0.78 -65.07
C ARG A 692 -47.28 1.80 -64.00
N VAL A 693 -47.75 1.62 -62.78
CA VAL A 693 -47.47 2.47 -61.62
C VAL A 693 -46.71 1.63 -60.60
N ASP A 694 -45.53 2.15 -60.26
CA ASP A 694 -44.74 2.04 -59.02
C ASP A 694 -43.99 0.75 -58.65
N SER A 695 -42.65 0.83 -58.75
CA SER A 695 -41.68 0.18 -57.85
C SER A 695 -40.37 0.97 -57.92
N CYS A 696 -40.19 1.88 -56.96
CA CYS A 696 -38.90 2.33 -56.45
C CYS A 696 -39.12 2.75 -55.00
#